data_AF-A0A957XYA0-F1
#
_entry.id   AF-A0A957XYA0-F1
#
_cell.length_a   1.000
_cell.length_b   1.000
_cell.length_c   1.000
_cell.angle_alpha   90.00
_cell.angle_beta   90.00
_cell.angle_gamma   90.00
#
_symmetry.space_group_name_H-M   'P 1'
#
loop_
_entity.id
_entity.type
_entity.pdbx_description
1 polymer ?
#
loop_
_entity_poly.entity_id
_entity_poly.type
_entity_poly.pdbx_seq_one_letter_code
_entity_poly.pdbx_strand_id
1 'polypeptide(L)'
;MPSPFVTLDLETTGLDSGSDAIIEIGCVRFDGDEVVDRWSKLINPRRKLSFFITSLTGITDRDLAGKPSIDDVLPDLRRFIGASPLVAQSAGFDLGFLRAAGLYLNNEVYDTFELASILLPNRSSYSLGALASEFGIELAQAHRATDDAEATGQLFNALARQAARLPLATLIEINRLAANSNWGLRSFFRDAEKEATRTVFLKTYERKALESGDLGPLLNPLAQRRGQFPEELVPVANPEPLDVDGLAGFLEMDGPLAQVFPGYEHREPQIEMLRAVADAFNNGDHVLIEAGTGTGKSLAYLLPAMAWALQNRRRVVVSTNTINLQDQLFTKDLPDIEQVFAALRSGDASVPAGDTSLYRLAEQANGFQVALMKGRSNYLCPRRLDTMRSRDDLNEDELKMLARVLVWLTQTTTGDRVELSLPTGRDRAIWGRLATEVGGCSAERCENSQGGRCFFYRNRRAAEGAHLIVVNHALLLADVAVGGRALPEYEHLIVDEAHHLEDAITQQLSFTASQPDLERLLDDIYPEGGQGERGVLYDLRKRLVKGGLSATVRQGLDRHISATQQKVELARDRLGLFFMVLHGFIGDNHGGQNSQYGVRVRLDRKMRAQPAWEQVEIGWDKIGPTLYELGEAMNTLRKGLDELDQSGVPDLEELLSDLGSLATHVMENYMHIHAAIVQPEDNGIYWAELDRDG
;
A
#
# COMPACT_ATOMS: atom_id res chain seq x y z
N MET A 1 25.50 18.52 -0.84
CA MET A 1 24.13 18.78 -0.37
C MET A 1 23.93 20.28 -0.15
N PRO A 2 22.69 20.80 -0.18
CA PRO A 2 22.43 22.25 -0.05
C PRO A 2 23.02 22.80 1.25
N SER A 3 23.92 23.79 1.15
CA SER A 3 24.50 24.52 2.27
C SER A 3 25.01 25.89 1.79
N PRO A 4 24.82 26.97 2.54
CA PRO A 4 24.03 27.08 3.78
C PRO A 4 22.52 27.08 3.52
N PHE A 5 21.72 26.69 4.51
CA PHE A 5 20.25 26.70 4.48
C PHE A 5 19.65 27.27 5.77
N VAL A 6 18.35 27.59 5.74
CA VAL A 6 17.60 28.09 6.90
C VAL A 6 16.42 27.17 7.16
N THR A 7 16.27 26.71 8.40
CA THR A 7 15.07 26.00 8.83
C THR A 7 14.05 26.96 9.39
N LEU A 8 12.77 26.62 9.26
CA LEU A 8 11.63 27.40 9.71
C LEU A 8 10.62 26.48 10.38
N ASP A 9 10.06 26.94 11.49
CA ASP A 9 8.90 26.33 12.16
C ASP A 9 8.02 27.42 12.78
N LEU A 10 6.71 27.19 12.83
CA LEU A 10 5.70 28.10 13.36
C LEU A 10 4.83 27.46 14.43
N GLU A 11 4.59 28.20 15.51
CA GLU A 11 3.47 27.92 16.41
C GLU A 11 2.30 28.85 16.08
N THR A 12 1.09 28.30 16.10
CA THR A 12 -0.13 28.99 15.66
C THR A 12 -1.30 28.81 16.64
N THR A 13 -2.38 29.57 16.44
CA THR A 13 -3.61 29.42 17.23
C THR A 13 -4.50 28.23 16.79
N GLY A 14 -4.13 27.55 15.71
CA GLY A 14 -4.87 26.48 15.07
C GLY A 14 -4.29 26.13 13.70
N LEU A 15 -4.98 25.30 12.92
CA LEU A 15 -4.42 24.70 11.70
C LEU A 15 -4.74 25.45 10.40
N ASP A 16 -5.67 26.41 10.43
CA ASP A 16 -6.16 27.07 9.21
C ASP A 16 -5.54 28.45 9.04
N SER A 17 -4.61 28.58 8.08
CA SER A 17 -3.97 29.87 7.75
C SER A 17 -4.93 31.01 7.38
N GLY A 18 -6.17 30.72 6.98
CA GLY A 18 -7.17 31.73 6.63
C GLY A 18 -7.89 32.33 7.85
N SER A 19 -7.97 31.59 8.96
CA SER A 19 -8.71 32.01 10.15
C SER A 19 -7.85 32.10 11.40
N ASP A 20 -6.80 31.31 11.53
CA ASP A 20 -5.85 31.28 12.65
C ASP A 20 -4.71 32.29 12.50
N ALA A 21 -3.93 32.47 13.58
CA ALA A 21 -2.83 33.42 13.63
C ALA A 21 -1.53 32.77 14.13
N ILE A 22 -0.39 33.31 13.69
CA ILE A 22 0.95 32.92 14.14
C ILE A 22 1.21 33.50 15.54
N ILE A 23 1.78 32.70 16.45
CA ILE A 23 2.12 33.08 17.83
C ILE A 23 3.62 32.98 18.13
N GLU A 24 4.36 32.13 17.42
CA GLU A 24 5.83 32.07 17.48
C GLU A 24 6.38 31.74 16.10
N ILE A 25 7.53 32.31 15.76
CA ILE A 25 8.33 31.93 14.58
C ILE A 25 9.72 31.58 15.06
N GLY A 26 10.21 30.40 14.71
CA GLY A 26 11.58 29.96 14.93
C GLY A 26 12.30 29.74 13.61
N CYS A 27 13.50 30.30 13.48
CA CYS A 27 14.38 30.07 12.34
C CYS A 27 15.80 29.76 12.79
N VAL A 28 16.42 28.75 12.18
CA VAL A 28 17.81 28.36 12.47
C VAL A 28 18.61 28.29 11.18
N ARG A 29 19.78 28.92 11.15
CA ARG A 29 20.67 28.91 9.98
C ARG A 29 21.74 27.85 10.17
N PHE A 30 21.88 26.98 9.18
CA PHE A 30 22.86 25.91 9.14
C PHE A 30 23.91 26.14 8.05
N ASP A 31 25.16 25.76 8.34
CA ASP A 31 26.19 25.50 7.34
C ASP A 31 26.72 24.08 7.56
N GLY A 32 26.29 23.16 6.70
CA GLY A 32 26.43 21.72 6.95
C GLY A 32 25.71 21.32 8.23
N ASP A 33 26.42 20.64 9.12
CA ASP A 33 25.91 20.20 10.42
C ASP A 33 25.98 21.28 11.52
N GLU A 34 26.62 22.42 11.26
CA GLU A 34 26.83 23.46 12.26
C GLU A 34 25.68 24.48 12.25
N VAL A 35 25.16 24.80 13.44
CA VAL A 35 24.23 25.92 13.62
C VAL A 35 25.03 27.22 13.68
N VAL A 36 24.81 28.09 12.70
CA VAL A 36 25.55 29.35 12.53
C VAL A 36 24.82 30.53 13.15
N ASP A 37 23.48 30.53 13.11
CA ASP A 37 22.67 31.62 13.68
C ASP A 37 21.26 31.13 14.07
N ARG A 38 20.63 31.79 15.03
CA ARG A 38 19.25 31.51 15.49
C ARG A 38 18.45 32.79 15.57
N TRP A 39 17.21 32.75 15.10
CA TRP A 39 16.28 33.86 15.18
C TRP A 39 14.91 33.37 15.63
N SER A 40 14.30 34.07 16.58
CA SER A 40 12.98 33.70 17.09
C SER A 40 12.21 34.92 17.58
N LYS A 41 10.89 34.90 17.39
CA LYS A 41 9.97 35.93 17.86
C LYS A 41 8.63 35.34 18.30
N LEU A 42 8.21 35.69 19.51
CA LEU A 42 6.81 35.61 19.94
C LEU A 42 6.02 36.76 19.31
N ILE A 43 4.79 36.47 18.90
CA ILE A 43 3.91 37.36 18.15
C ILE A 43 2.58 37.48 18.87
N ASN A 44 2.05 38.70 18.96
CA ASN A 44 0.72 38.91 19.53
C ASN A 44 -0.36 38.64 18.45
N PRO A 45 -1.18 37.58 18.60
CA PRO A 45 -2.17 37.19 17.60
C PRO A 45 -3.45 38.04 17.66
N ARG A 46 -3.50 39.03 18.56
CA ARG A 46 -4.65 39.91 18.84
C ARG A 46 -5.94 39.17 19.19
N ARG A 47 -5.80 37.97 19.73
CA ARG A 47 -6.88 37.07 20.18
C ARG A 47 -6.40 36.25 21.36
N LYS A 48 -7.34 35.65 22.10
CA LYS A 48 -7.01 34.75 23.20
C LYS A 48 -6.63 33.37 22.67
N LEU A 49 -5.65 32.74 23.30
CA LEU A 49 -5.32 31.35 23.04
C LEU A 49 -6.37 30.41 23.64
N SER A 50 -6.60 29.29 22.97
CA SER A 50 -7.37 28.20 23.56
C SER A 50 -6.53 27.47 24.62
N PHE A 51 -7.21 26.76 25.52
CA PHE A 51 -6.53 25.91 26.50
C PHE A 51 -5.70 24.81 25.82
N PHE A 52 -6.19 24.27 24.70
CA PHE A 52 -5.49 23.26 23.91
C PHE A 52 -4.13 23.78 23.41
N ILE A 53 -4.10 24.95 22.75
CA ILE A 53 -2.85 25.54 22.24
C ILE A 53 -1.89 25.87 23.37
N THR A 54 -2.41 26.43 24.48
CA THR A 54 -1.58 26.73 25.66
C THR A 54 -0.95 25.46 26.24
N SER A 55 -1.70 24.35 26.26
CA SER A 55 -1.21 23.06 26.76
C SER A 55 -0.22 22.39 25.79
N LEU A 56 -0.38 22.61 24.49
CA LEU A 56 0.46 22.05 23.44
C LEU A 56 1.83 22.73 23.39
N THR A 57 1.85 24.06 23.32
CA THR A 57 3.08 24.85 23.08
C THR A 57 3.72 25.40 24.36
N GLY A 58 2.98 25.40 25.47
CA GLY A 58 3.38 26.07 26.71
C GLY A 58 3.33 27.60 26.64
N ILE A 59 2.92 28.20 25.52
CA ILE A 59 2.80 29.65 25.36
C ILE A 59 1.47 30.13 25.93
N THR A 60 1.51 31.12 26.82
CA THR A 60 0.30 31.70 27.45
C THR A 60 -0.06 33.06 26.87
N ASP A 61 -1.32 33.49 27.03
CA ASP A 61 -1.76 34.86 26.70
C ASP A 61 -0.88 35.95 27.34
N ARG A 62 -0.30 35.65 28.51
CA ARG A 62 0.61 36.56 29.24
C ARG A 62 1.94 36.72 28.52
N ASP A 63 2.45 35.66 27.91
CA ASP A 63 3.73 35.68 27.18
C ASP A 63 3.63 36.47 25.87
N LEU A 64 2.44 36.48 25.27
CA LEU A 64 2.13 37.20 24.03
C LEU A 64 1.72 38.66 24.26
N ALA A 65 1.38 39.03 25.49
CA ALA A 65 0.99 40.39 25.84
C ALA A 65 2.15 41.37 25.59
N GLY A 66 1.90 42.40 24.78
CA GLY A 66 2.91 43.43 24.44
C GLY A 66 3.98 42.99 23.44
N LYS A 67 3.88 41.77 22.89
CA LYS A 67 4.72 41.33 21.76
C LYS A 67 4.34 42.06 20.46
N PRO A 68 5.28 42.18 19.50
CA PRO A 68 5.00 42.79 18.21
C PRO A 68 3.88 42.07 17.45
N SER A 69 3.26 42.77 16.51
CA SER A 69 2.34 42.14 15.56
C SER A 69 3.11 41.43 14.45
N ILE A 70 2.45 40.56 13.70
CA ILE A 70 3.09 39.83 12.59
C ILE A 70 3.72 40.81 11.58
N ASP A 71 3.02 41.89 11.22
CA ASP A 71 3.49 42.90 10.27
C ASP A 71 4.82 43.57 10.70
N ASP A 72 5.02 43.73 12.01
CA ASP A 72 6.25 44.31 12.57
C ASP A 72 7.44 43.33 12.45
N VAL A 73 7.17 42.03 12.40
CA VAL A 73 8.17 40.95 12.43
C VAL A 73 8.60 40.51 11.03
N LEU A 74 7.70 40.58 10.03
CA LEU A 74 7.97 40.10 8.66
C LEU A 74 9.23 40.70 7.99
N PRO A 75 9.55 42.00 8.13
CA PRO A 75 10.76 42.57 7.50
C PRO A 75 12.05 41.95 8.03
N ASP A 76 12.13 41.72 9.34
CA ASP A 76 13.29 41.12 10.01
C ASP A 76 13.41 39.63 9.64
N LEU A 77 12.29 38.91 9.62
CA LEU A 77 12.23 37.51 9.17
C LEU A 77 12.76 37.36 7.74
N ARG A 78 12.28 38.20 6.81
CA ARG A 78 12.74 38.19 5.41
C ARG A 78 14.23 38.45 5.30
N ARG A 79 14.76 39.37 6.11
CA ARG A 79 16.20 39.66 6.17
C ARG A 79 16.99 38.48 6.71
N PHE A 80 16.49 37.80 7.75
CA PHE A 80 17.15 36.63 8.32
C PHE A 80 17.20 35.46 7.32
N ILE A 81 16.10 35.17 6.62
CA ILE A 81 16.04 34.10 5.61
C ILE A 81 16.97 34.42 4.43
N GLY A 82 16.87 35.64 3.88
CA GLY A 82 17.64 36.05 2.72
C GLY A 82 17.34 35.19 1.49
N ALA A 83 18.39 34.77 0.77
CA ALA A 83 18.28 33.92 -0.43
C ALA A 83 18.58 32.44 -0.16
N SER A 84 18.82 32.05 1.10
CA SER A 84 19.11 30.66 1.47
C SER A 84 17.90 29.76 1.19
N PRO A 85 18.10 28.50 0.78
CA PRO A 85 17.04 27.51 0.75
C PRO A 85 16.37 27.37 2.12
N LEU A 86 15.06 27.14 2.12
CA LEU A 86 14.24 26.92 3.29
C LEU A 86 13.99 25.44 3.51
N VAL A 87 14.05 25.03 4.77
CA VAL A 87 13.75 23.67 5.20
C VAL A 87 12.68 23.74 6.28
N ALA A 88 11.61 22.96 6.15
CA ALA A 88 10.57 22.89 7.17
C ALA A 88 9.93 21.50 7.18
N GLN A 89 9.33 21.12 8.30
CA GLN A 89 8.57 19.89 8.43
C GLN A 89 7.12 20.16 8.02
N SER A 90 6.63 19.53 6.94
CA SER A 90 5.32 19.87 6.36
C SER A 90 5.27 21.32 5.87
N ALA A 91 6.28 21.76 5.12
CA ALA A 91 6.56 23.15 4.76
C ALA A 91 5.36 23.93 4.18
N GLY A 92 4.40 23.24 3.55
CA GLY A 92 3.16 23.85 3.08
C GLY A 92 2.33 24.52 4.18
N PHE A 93 2.39 24.01 5.41
CA PHE A 93 1.74 24.58 6.59
C PHE A 93 2.34 25.95 6.92
N ASP A 94 3.64 26.01 7.21
CA ASP A 94 4.33 27.24 7.64
C ASP A 94 4.25 28.32 6.56
N LEU A 95 4.53 27.94 5.32
CA LEU A 95 4.51 28.86 4.19
C LEU A 95 3.08 29.33 3.86
N GLY A 96 2.06 28.53 4.18
CA GLY A 96 0.66 28.93 4.09
C GLY A 96 0.33 30.09 5.03
N PHE A 97 0.72 29.96 6.29
CA PHE A 97 0.56 31.02 7.30
C PHE A 97 1.35 32.28 6.97
N LEU A 98 2.61 32.15 6.54
CA LEU A 98 3.40 33.32 6.11
C LEU A 98 2.79 34.02 4.90
N ARG A 99 2.23 33.26 3.95
CA ARG A 99 1.54 33.82 2.78
C ARG A 99 0.27 34.56 3.17
N ALA A 100 -0.54 33.99 4.08
CA ALA A 100 -1.72 34.65 4.63
C ALA A 100 -1.38 35.94 5.38
N ALA A 101 -0.21 35.99 6.02
CA ALA A 101 0.34 37.19 6.64
C ALA A 101 0.96 38.19 5.64
N GLY A 102 1.01 37.88 4.35
CA GLY A 102 1.53 38.78 3.30
C GLY A 102 3.03 38.62 2.99
N LEU A 103 3.71 37.62 3.54
CA LEU A 103 5.10 37.30 3.19
C LEU A 103 5.15 36.20 2.12
N TYR A 104 5.54 36.60 0.91
CA TYR A 104 5.79 35.68 -0.21
C TYR A 104 7.29 35.46 -0.37
N LEU A 105 7.72 34.22 -0.17
CA LEU A 105 9.11 33.78 -0.29
C LEU A 105 9.29 33.06 -1.63
N ASN A 106 10.34 33.43 -2.36
CA ASN A 106 10.72 32.81 -3.64
C ASN A 106 11.91 31.86 -3.47
N ASN A 107 12.21 31.50 -2.22
CA ASN A 107 13.29 30.61 -1.86
C ASN A 107 12.97 29.20 -2.36
N GLU A 108 14.02 28.43 -2.61
CA GLU A 108 13.89 26.99 -2.77
C GLU A 108 13.45 26.37 -1.44
N VAL A 109 12.53 25.40 -1.47
CA VAL A 109 11.92 24.82 -0.27
C VAL A 109 12.12 23.32 -0.28
N TYR A 110 12.60 22.78 0.84
CA TYR A 110 12.68 21.34 1.09
C TYR A 110 11.79 20.96 2.26
N ASP A 111 10.85 20.07 2.01
CA ASP A 111 9.99 19.51 3.04
C ASP A 111 10.61 18.23 3.60
N THR A 112 10.96 18.23 4.89
CA THR A 112 11.54 17.05 5.56
C THR A 112 10.54 15.93 5.74
N PHE A 113 9.25 16.22 5.85
CA PHE A 113 8.20 15.18 5.86
C PHE A 113 8.17 14.44 4.52
N GLU A 114 8.18 15.18 3.41
CA GLU A 114 8.17 14.59 2.08
C GLU A 114 9.45 13.78 1.81
N LEU A 115 10.63 14.36 2.13
CA LEU A 115 11.92 13.68 2.02
C LEU A 115 11.96 12.39 2.85
N ALA A 116 11.51 12.43 4.11
CA ALA A 116 11.45 11.26 4.96
C ALA A 116 10.50 10.20 4.37
N SER A 117 9.33 10.60 3.85
CA SER A 117 8.38 9.66 3.23
C SER A 117 8.91 8.93 2.01
N ILE A 118 9.94 9.48 1.35
CA ILE A 118 10.61 8.87 0.19
C ILE A 118 11.83 8.05 0.63
N LEU A 119 12.66 8.62 1.52
CA LEU A 119 13.94 8.04 1.92
C LEU A 119 13.79 6.92 2.97
N LEU A 120 12.73 6.96 3.77
CA LEU A 120 12.40 6.03 4.85
C LEU A 120 11.03 5.39 4.63
N PRO A 121 10.80 4.71 3.50
CA PRO A 121 9.45 4.37 3.01
C PRO A 121 8.65 3.40 3.92
N ASN A 122 9.34 2.71 4.84
CA ASN A 122 8.81 1.67 5.73
C ASN A 122 8.53 2.15 7.17
N ARG A 123 8.41 3.47 7.39
CA ARG A 123 8.08 4.02 8.72
C ARG A 123 6.58 4.17 8.94
N SER A 124 6.14 3.86 10.15
CA SER A 124 4.74 3.96 10.59
C SER A 124 4.33 5.40 10.93
N SER A 125 5.29 6.26 11.28
CA SER A 125 5.09 7.68 11.58
C SER A 125 6.22 8.51 11.00
N TYR A 126 5.85 9.67 10.43
CA TYR A 126 6.78 10.68 9.92
C TYR A 126 6.67 12.00 10.70
N SER A 127 6.12 11.95 11.92
CA SER A 127 6.16 13.12 12.81
C SER A 127 7.61 13.48 13.16
N LEU A 128 7.89 14.76 13.39
CA LEU A 128 9.23 15.23 13.76
C LEU A 128 9.75 14.49 14.99
N GLY A 129 8.93 14.31 16.03
CA GLY A 129 9.32 13.60 17.24
C GLY A 129 9.69 12.11 17.01
N ALA A 130 8.92 11.39 16.18
CA ALA A 130 9.21 10.00 15.87
C ALA A 130 10.55 9.87 15.09
N LEU A 131 10.74 10.72 14.09
CA LEU A 131 11.97 10.72 13.28
C LEU A 131 13.18 11.21 14.10
N ALA A 132 13.02 12.23 14.94
CA ALA A 132 14.06 12.72 15.81
C ALA A 132 14.54 11.63 16.78
N SER A 133 13.61 10.91 17.40
CA SER A 133 13.93 9.77 18.27
C SER A 133 14.69 8.66 17.53
N GLU A 134 14.34 8.38 16.27
CA GLU A 134 15.01 7.34 15.47
C GLU A 134 16.45 7.74 15.13
N PHE A 135 16.69 9.01 14.78
CA PHE A 135 18.02 9.51 14.43
C PHE A 135 18.86 9.95 15.64
N GLY A 136 18.34 9.84 16.86
CA GLY A 136 19.02 10.29 18.08
C GLY A 136 19.18 11.81 18.15
N ILE A 137 18.24 12.56 17.56
CA ILE A 137 18.18 14.01 17.58
C ILE A 137 17.48 14.45 18.88
N GLU A 138 18.12 15.34 19.64
CA GLU A 138 17.55 15.88 20.87
C GLU A 138 16.45 16.90 20.55
N LEU A 139 15.24 16.63 21.02
CA LEU A 139 14.10 17.55 20.96
C LEU A 139 13.88 18.12 22.37
N ALA A 140 14.55 19.24 22.67
CA ALA A 140 14.62 19.81 24.01
C ALA A 140 13.23 20.20 24.57
N GLN A 141 12.44 20.94 23.79
CA GLN A 141 11.03 21.20 24.06
C GLN A 141 10.22 21.05 22.75
N ALA A 142 9.48 19.95 22.64
CA ALA A 142 8.53 19.79 21.54
C ALA A 142 7.50 20.94 21.56
N HIS A 143 7.11 21.42 20.38
CA HIS A 143 6.17 22.54 20.21
C HIS A 143 6.70 23.88 20.71
N ARG A 144 8.02 24.07 20.55
CA ARG A 144 8.67 25.38 20.61
C ARG A 144 9.36 25.60 19.28
N ALA A 145 8.96 26.67 18.59
CA ALA A 145 9.33 26.86 17.19
C ALA A 145 10.84 26.86 16.92
N THR A 146 11.66 27.32 17.86
CA THR A 146 13.12 27.33 17.66
C THR A 146 13.75 25.94 17.84
N ASP A 147 13.26 25.17 18.81
CA ASP A 147 13.77 23.83 19.08
C ASP A 147 13.33 22.86 17.98
N ASP A 148 12.09 22.98 17.51
CA ASP A 148 11.55 22.19 16.40
C ASP A 148 12.23 22.56 15.06
N ALA A 149 12.52 23.85 14.81
CA ALA A 149 13.31 24.28 13.65
C ALA A 149 14.75 23.75 13.69
N GLU A 150 15.39 23.69 14.87
CA GLU A 150 16.73 23.12 15.00
C GLU A 150 16.72 21.60 14.74
N ALA A 151 15.79 20.87 15.37
CA ALA A 151 15.63 19.43 15.14
C ALA A 151 15.32 19.11 13.68
N THR A 152 14.50 19.94 13.02
CA THR A 152 14.20 19.84 11.58
C THR A 152 15.47 19.98 10.73
N GLY A 153 16.37 20.88 11.06
CA GLY A 153 17.66 21.04 10.36
C GLY A 153 18.59 19.84 10.53
N GLN A 154 18.68 19.32 11.76
CA GLN A 154 19.46 18.12 12.04
C GLN A 154 18.89 16.89 11.30
N LEU A 155 17.55 16.77 11.26
CA LEU A 155 16.85 15.74 10.50
C LEU A 155 17.11 15.88 9.00
N PHE A 156 17.04 17.10 8.45
CA PHE A 156 17.36 17.35 7.05
C PHE A 156 18.78 16.90 6.69
N ASN A 157 19.76 17.21 7.53
CA ASN A 157 21.14 16.74 7.33
C ASN A 157 21.25 15.21 7.39
N ALA A 158 20.52 14.55 8.31
CA ALA A 158 20.47 13.09 8.39
C ALA A 158 19.86 12.47 7.12
N LEU A 159 18.73 13.01 6.65
CA LEU A 159 18.08 12.60 5.40
C LEU A 159 18.98 12.86 4.18
N ALA A 160 19.69 13.99 4.15
CA ALA A 160 20.64 14.32 3.10
C ALA A 160 21.80 13.30 3.00
N ARG A 161 22.33 12.86 4.15
CA ARG A 161 23.32 11.77 4.21
C ARG A 161 22.73 10.44 3.74
N GLN A 162 21.48 10.15 4.07
CA GLN A 162 20.81 8.93 3.61
C GLN A 162 20.59 8.93 2.10
N ALA A 163 20.16 10.06 1.53
CA ALA A 163 20.00 10.22 0.08
C ALA A 163 21.33 10.02 -0.66
N ALA A 164 22.44 10.57 -0.15
CA ALA A 164 23.77 10.41 -0.75
C ALA A 164 24.30 8.96 -0.70
N ARG A 165 23.73 8.09 0.14
CA ARG A 165 24.08 6.66 0.24
C ARG A 165 23.24 5.77 -0.68
N LEU A 166 22.22 6.32 -1.34
CA LEU A 166 21.41 5.53 -2.27
C LEU A 166 22.25 5.03 -3.46
N PRO A 167 21.90 3.88 -4.06
CA PRO A 167 22.52 3.44 -5.29
C PRO A 167 22.45 4.52 -6.36
N LEU A 168 23.56 4.75 -7.08
CA LEU A 168 23.64 5.81 -8.09
C LEU A 168 22.56 5.64 -9.19
N ALA A 169 22.24 4.40 -9.58
CA ALA A 169 21.18 4.13 -10.54
C ALA A 169 19.80 4.61 -10.06
N THR A 170 19.50 4.49 -8.76
CA THR A 170 18.26 4.99 -8.15
C THR A 170 18.19 6.51 -8.24
N LEU A 171 19.27 7.21 -7.89
CA LEU A 171 19.33 8.68 -7.94
C LEU A 171 19.20 9.21 -9.38
N ILE A 172 19.90 8.59 -10.33
CA ILE A 172 19.82 8.94 -11.76
C ILE A 172 18.39 8.74 -12.27
N GLU A 173 17.73 7.65 -11.91
CA GLU A 173 16.36 7.39 -12.34
C GLU A 173 15.38 8.41 -11.76
N ILE A 174 15.50 8.75 -10.47
CA ILE A 174 14.67 9.79 -9.84
C ILE A 174 14.86 11.13 -10.56
N ASN A 175 16.11 11.52 -10.85
CA ASN A 175 16.41 12.77 -11.54
C ASN A 175 15.95 12.77 -13.01
N ARG A 176 15.99 11.62 -13.69
CA ARG A 176 15.44 11.45 -15.04
C ARG A 176 13.93 11.68 -15.04
N LEU A 177 13.21 11.03 -14.13
CA LEU A 177 11.75 11.16 -13.99
C LEU A 177 11.36 12.61 -13.64
N ALA A 178 12.15 13.28 -12.79
CA ALA A 178 11.91 14.66 -12.39
C ALA A 178 12.37 15.73 -13.41
N ALA A 179 13.00 15.34 -14.53
CA ALA A 179 13.69 16.28 -15.43
C ALA A 179 12.77 17.35 -16.05
N ASN A 180 11.49 17.04 -16.26
CA ASN A 180 10.51 17.94 -16.85
C ASN A 180 9.41 18.35 -15.86
N SER A 181 9.61 18.17 -14.56
CA SER A 181 8.65 18.54 -13.53
C SER A 181 9.07 19.80 -12.76
N ASN A 182 8.07 20.42 -12.12
CA ASN A 182 8.25 21.51 -11.16
C ASN A 182 8.35 20.98 -9.72
N TRP A 183 8.68 19.69 -9.55
CA TRP A 183 8.74 19.04 -8.25
C TRP A 183 9.82 19.67 -7.36
N GLY A 184 9.45 20.15 -6.17
CA GLY A 184 10.32 20.93 -5.29
C GLY A 184 11.61 20.22 -4.86
N LEU A 185 11.60 18.88 -4.78
CA LEU A 185 12.76 18.09 -4.37
C LEU A 185 13.73 17.72 -5.50
N ARG A 186 13.44 18.12 -6.75
CA ARG A 186 14.28 17.78 -7.92
C ARG A 186 15.75 18.18 -7.73
N SER A 187 15.97 19.39 -7.27
CA SER A 187 17.30 19.95 -7.01
C SER A 187 18.03 19.24 -5.87
N PHE A 188 17.33 18.84 -4.81
CA PHE A 188 17.86 18.03 -3.73
C PHE A 188 18.42 16.70 -4.26
N PHE A 189 17.63 15.96 -5.04
CA PHE A 189 18.07 14.66 -5.60
C PHE A 189 19.20 14.81 -6.62
N ARG A 190 19.23 15.92 -7.38
CA ARG A 190 20.37 16.25 -8.26
C ARG A 190 21.66 16.46 -7.46
N ASP A 191 21.57 17.12 -6.31
CA ASP A 191 22.74 17.34 -5.46
C ASP A 191 23.17 16.07 -4.71
N ALA A 192 22.21 15.20 -4.35
CA ALA A 192 22.50 13.86 -3.85
C ALA A 192 23.22 12.99 -4.88
N GLU A 193 22.79 13.01 -6.15
CA GLU A 193 23.44 12.29 -7.26
C GLU A 193 24.89 12.75 -7.46
N LYS A 194 25.14 14.07 -7.47
CA LYS A 194 26.50 14.62 -7.58
C LYS A 194 27.39 14.15 -6.44
N GLU A 195 26.85 14.09 -5.22
CA GLU A 195 27.61 13.65 -4.05
C GLU A 195 27.89 12.14 -4.08
N ALA A 196 26.90 11.32 -4.45
CA ALA A 196 27.07 9.88 -4.66
C ALA A 196 28.11 9.60 -5.75
N THR A 197 28.12 10.36 -6.85
CA THR A 197 29.09 10.20 -7.94
C THR A 197 30.53 10.40 -7.50
N ARG A 198 30.79 11.30 -6.53
CA ARG A 198 32.14 11.56 -6.01
C ARG A 198 32.70 10.39 -5.20
N THR A 199 31.83 9.53 -4.66
CA THR A 199 32.20 8.49 -3.69
C THR A 199 32.17 7.07 -4.27
N VAL A 200 31.60 6.88 -5.47
CA VAL A 200 31.33 5.54 -6.04
C VAL A 200 32.42 5.08 -7.00
N PHE A 201 32.89 3.83 -6.81
CA PHE A 201 33.65 3.08 -7.80
C PHE A 201 32.73 2.08 -8.52
N LEU A 202 32.29 2.42 -9.73
CA LEU A 202 31.34 1.60 -10.50
C LEU A 202 31.97 0.30 -11.04
N LYS A 203 31.25 -0.81 -10.92
CA LYS A 203 31.60 -2.07 -11.61
C LYS A 203 31.30 -1.97 -13.10
N THR A 204 31.96 -2.80 -13.91
CA THR A 204 31.84 -2.78 -15.38
C THR A 204 30.39 -2.96 -15.86
N TYR A 205 29.59 -3.82 -15.22
CA TYR A 205 28.18 -4.01 -15.62
C TYR A 205 27.30 -2.81 -15.28
N GLU A 206 27.58 -2.12 -14.17
CA GLU A 206 26.84 -0.91 -13.75
C GLU A 206 27.10 0.22 -14.74
N ARG A 207 28.36 0.39 -15.15
CA ARG A 207 28.74 1.36 -16.17
C ARG A 207 28.02 1.09 -17.50
N LYS A 208 27.97 -0.18 -17.93
CA LYS A 208 27.29 -0.56 -19.18
C LYS A 208 25.79 -0.29 -19.15
N ALA A 209 25.12 -0.59 -18.03
CA ALA A 209 23.69 -0.32 -17.86
C ALA A 209 23.36 1.17 -17.79
N LEU A 210 24.24 1.97 -17.16
CA LEU A 210 24.16 3.43 -17.17
C LEU A 210 24.35 4.01 -18.58
N GLU A 211 25.30 3.48 -19.36
CA GLU A 211 25.55 3.88 -20.75
C GLU A 211 24.40 3.50 -21.70
N SER A 212 23.73 2.37 -21.45
CA SER A 212 22.60 1.90 -22.28
C SER A 212 21.26 2.52 -21.89
N GLY A 213 21.15 3.15 -20.72
CA GLY A 213 19.91 3.70 -20.17
C GLY A 213 18.93 2.65 -19.64
N ASP A 214 19.29 1.36 -19.66
CA ASP A 214 18.48 0.28 -19.09
C ASP A 214 18.87 0.02 -17.64
N LEU A 215 18.27 0.81 -16.74
CA LEU A 215 18.51 0.71 -15.30
C LEU A 215 17.66 -0.38 -14.64
N GLY A 216 16.71 -1.00 -15.35
CA GLY A 216 15.74 -1.95 -14.78
C GLY A 216 16.36 -3.04 -13.90
N PRO A 217 17.46 -3.69 -14.33
CA PRO A 217 18.20 -4.60 -13.49
C PRO A 217 18.76 -3.91 -12.23
N LEU A 218 19.45 -2.78 -12.37
CA LEU A 218 20.14 -2.12 -11.26
C LEU A 218 19.21 -1.58 -10.17
N LEU A 219 17.94 -1.31 -10.51
CA LEU A 219 16.97 -0.73 -9.59
C LEU A 219 16.40 -1.73 -8.58
N ASN A 220 16.59 -3.04 -8.78
CA ASN A 220 16.29 -4.04 -7.77
C ASN A 220 17.27 -5.23 -7.84
N PRO A 221 18.47 -5.11 -7.24
CA PRO A 221 19.46 -6.18 -7.21
C PRO A 221 19.00 -7.42 -6.44
N LEU A 222 18.11 -7.24 -5.44
CA LEU A 222 17.64 -8.32 -4.58
C LEU A 222 16.64 -9.23 -5.29
N ALA A 223 15.77 -8.69 -6.15
CA ALA A 223 14.86 -9.49 -6.97
C ALA A 223 15.55 -10.25 -8.11
N GLN A 224 16.79 -9.90 -8.46
CA GLN A 224 17.58 -10.66 -9.45
C GLN A 224 18.16 -11.97 -8.91
N ARG A 225 18.18 -12.17 -7.59
CA ARG A 225 18.61 -13.45 -7.05
C ARG A 225 17.55 -14.48 -7.40
N ARG A 226 17.85 -15.37 -8.37
CA ARG A 226 17.13 -16.63 -8.54
C ARG A 226 17.26 -17.38 -7.22
N GLY A 227 16.23 -17.25 -6.38
CA GLY A 227 16.16 -17.99 -5.13
C GLY A 227 16.17 -19.48 -5.45
N GLN A 228 16.86 -20.26 -4.63
CA GLN A 228 16.52 -21.67 -4.51
C GLN A 228 15.14 -21.71 -3.87
N PHE A 229 14.14 -22.10 -4.64
CA PHE A 229 12.81 -22.32 -4.10
C PHE A 229 12.82 -23.64 -3.32
N PRO A 230 12.09 -23.74 -2.20
CA PRO A 230 12.00 -25.00 -1.48
C PRO A 230 11.40 -26.07 -2.40
N GLU A 231 11.85 -27.32 -2.24
CA GLU A 231 11.26 -28.44 -2.95
C GLU A 231 9.80 -28.63 -2.52
N GLU A 232 8.98 -29.15 -3.43
CA GLU A 232 7.58 -29.47 -3.14
C GLU A 232 7.50 -30.47 -2.00
N LEU A 233 6.57 -30.24 -1.07
CA LEU A 233 6.36 -31.14 0.05
C LEU A 233 5.81 -32.46 -0.45
N VAL A 234 6.52 -33.55 -0.13
CA VAL A 234 6.02 -34.91 -0.35
C VAL A 234 5.49 -35.42 1.00
N PRO A 235 4.16 -35.57 1.14
CA PRO A 235 3.55 -36.04 2.39
C PRO A 235 4.07 -37.41 2.80
N VAL A 236 4.23 -37.62 4.11
CA VAL A 236 4.53 -38.94 4.66
C VAL A 236 3.30 -39.85 4.43
N ALA A 237 3.54 -41.05 3.89
CA ALA A 237 2.48 -41.97 3.49
C ALA A 237 1.59 -42.41 4.67
N ASN A 238 2.18 -42.63 5.85
CA ASN A 238 1.48 -42.94 7.08
C ASN A 238 1.79 -41.85 8.11
N PRO A 239 0.85 -40.93 8.40
CA PRO A 239 1.08 -39.88 9.37
C PRO A 239 1.40 -40.43 10.76
N GLU A 240 2.38 -39.84 11.42
CA GLU A 240 2.68 -40.05 12.83
C GLU A 240 1.86 -39.08 13.68
N PRO A 241 1.21 -39.54 14.76
CA PRO A 241 0.47 -38.67 15.67
C PRO A 241 1.41 -37.78 16.47
N LEU A 242 0.95 -36.56 16.77
CA LEU A 242 1.59 -35.61 17.66
C LEU A 242 1.65 -36.15 19.09
N ASP A 243 2.78 -35.91 19.75
CA ASP A 243 2.95 -36.08 21.18
C ASP A 243 2.35 -34.87 21.91
N VAL A 244 1.08 -35.00 22.30
CA VAL A 244 0.28 -33.92 22.90
C VAL A 244 0.88 -33.43 24.22
N ASP A 245 1.33 -34.35 25.07
CA ASP A 245 1.92 -34.00 26.37
C ASP A 245 3.29 -33.34 26.20
N GLY A 246 4.09 -33.81 25.24
CA GLY A 246 5.37 -33.16 24.91
C GLY A 246 5.18 -31.73 24.40
N LEU A 247 4.23 -31.50 23.49
CA LEU A 247 3.91 -30.15 23.01
C LEU A 247 3.35 -29.25 24.13
N ALA A 248 2.53 -29.78 25.03
CA ALA A 248 2.05 -29.04 26.20
C ALA A 248 3.22 -28.62 27.11
N GLY A 249 4.21 -29.50 27.31
CA GLY A 249 5.43 -29.23 28.06
C GLY A 249 6.23 -28.02 27.57
N PHE A 250 6.04 -27.60 26.32
CA PHE A 250 6.62 -26.37 25.78
C PHE A 250 6.12 -25.09 26.51
N LEU A 251 4.85 -25.09 26.94
CA LEU A 251 4.13 -23.95 27.54
C LEU A 251 3.97 -24.06 29.07
N GLU A 252 4.41 -25.15 29.69
CA GLU A 252 4.32 -25.32 31.15
C GLU A 252 5.14 -24.27 31.93
N MET A 253 4.88 -24.12 33.23
CA MET A 253 5.51 -23.07 34.07
C MET A 253 7.05 -23.05 34.02
N ASP A 254 7.68 -24.21 33.94
CA ASP A 254 9.13 -24.38 33.84
C ASP A 254 9.58 -24.79 32.41
N GLY A 255 8.68 -24.65 31.44
CA GLY A 255 8.90 -25.06 30.06
C GLY A 255 9.91 -24.17 29.32
N PRO A 256 10.39 -24.61 28.14
CA PRO A 256 11.33 -23.88 27.31
C PRO A 256 10.91 -22.44 26.99
N LEU A 257 9.60 -22.19 26.78
CA LEU A 257 9.10 -20.83 26.51
C LEU A 257 9.33 -19.88 27.71
N ALA A 258 9.07 -20.35 28.93
CA ALA A 258 9.26 -19.57 30.16
C ALA A 258 10.74 -19.26 30.42
N GLN A 259 11.64 -20.17 30.05
CA GLN A 259 13.09 -20.00 30.20
C GLN A 259 13.65 -18.93 29.25
N VAL A 260 13.12 -18.84 28.02
CA VAL A 260 13.60 -17.92 26.98
C VAL A 260 12.96 -16.53 27.11
N PHE A 261 11.71 -16.44 27.57
CA PHE A 261 10.99 -15.18 27.70
C PHE A 261 10.67 -14.87 29.17
N PRO A 262 11.45 -14.01 29.85
CA PRO A 262 11.25 -13.67 31.26
C PRO A 262 9.89 -13.04 31.60
N GLY A 263 9.19 -12.49 30.59
CA GLY A 263 7.84 -11.93 30.72
C GLY A 263 6.71 -12.91 30.43
N TYR A 264 7.02 -14.20 30.19
CA TYR A 264 6.02 -15.23 29.99
C TYR A 264 5.22 -15.45 31.28
N GLU A 265 3.92 -15.64 31.12
CA GLU A 265 3.00 -15.98 32.20
C GLU A 265 2.25 -17.24 31.79
N HIS A 266 2.36 -18.25 32.63
CA HIS A 266 1.67 -19.52 32.45
C HIS A 266 0.16 -19.35 32.51
N ARG A 267 -0.55 -19.94 31.54
CA ARG A 267 -2.01 -19.86 31.42
C ARG A 267 -2.59 -21.22 31.07
N GLU A 268 -3.33 -21.82 32.01
CA GLU A 268 -3.99 -23.11 31.79
C GLU A 268 -4.86 -23.14 30.51
N PRO A 269 -5.67 -22.09 30.19
CA PRO A 269 -6.47 -22.10 28.96
C PRO A 269 -5.64 -22.17 27.68
N GLN A 270 -4.39 -21.70 27.71
CA GLN A 270 -3.46 -21.79 26.58
C GLN A 270 -3.07 -23.25 26.31
N ILE A 271 -2.81 -24.00 27.38
CA ILE A 271 -2.42 -25.42 27.32
C ILE A 271 -3.62 -26.27 26.93
N GLU A 272 -4.80 -26.01 27.50
CA GLU A 272 -6.06 -26.67 27.11
C GLU A 272 -6.35 -26.49 25.61
N MET A 273 -6.18 -25.27 25.10
CA MET A 273 -6.32 -24.97 23.67
C MET A 273 -5.30 -25.75 22.83
N LEU A 274 -4.03 -25.77 23.24
CA LEU A 274 -2.98 -26.51 22.53
C LEU A 274 -3.33 -28.01 22.45
N ARG A 275 -3.74 -28.61 23.57
CA ARG A 275 -4.12 -30.03 23.62
C ARG A 275 -5.29 -30.31 22.67
N ALA A 276 -6.33 -29.49 22.72
CA ALA A 276 -7.49 -29.64 21.84
C ALA A 276 -7.13 -29.52 20.35
N VAL A 277 -6.22 -28.61 19.99
CA VAL A 277 -5.74 -28.46 18.60
C VAL A 277 -4.88 -29.67 18.20
N ALA A 278 -3.97 -30.13 19.06
CA ALA A 278 -3.11 -31.27 18.77
C ALA A 278 -3.92 -32.58 18.60
N ASP A 279 -4.92 -32.80 19.45
CA ASP A 279 -5.84 -33.93 19.33
C ASP A 279 -6.67 -33.86 18.04
N ALA A 280 -7.11 -32.66 17.62
CA ALA A 280 -7.82 -32.48 16.37
C ALA A 280 -6.95 -32.84 15.15
N PHE A 281 -5.66 -32.48 15.16
CA PHE A 281 -4.70 -32.94 14.12
C PHE A 281 -4.56 -34.47 14.11
N ASN A 282 -4.46 -35.10 15.29
CA ASN A 282 -4.30 -36.55 15.41
C ASN A 282 -5.52 -37.34 14.92
N ASN A 283 -6.73 -36.83 15.21
CA ASN A 283 -7.98 -37.54 14.94
C ASN A 283 -8.62 -37.14 13.60
N GLY A 284 -8.21 -36.01 13.00
CA GLY A 284 -8.85 -35.44 11.82
C GLY A 284 -10.19 -34.77 12.13
N ASP A 285 -10.35 -34.23 13.33
CA ASP A 285 -11.60 -33.63 13.82
C ASP A 285 -11.68 -32.13 13.52
N HIS A 286 -12.92 -31.60 13.46
CA HIS A 286 -13.16 -30.16 13.49
C HIS A 286 -13.35 -29.68 14.94
N VAL A 287 -12.57 -28.69 15.35
CA VAL A 287 -12.65 -28.09 16.69
C VAL A 287 -12.99 -26.61 16.61
N LEU A 288 -13.91 -26.14 17.45
CA LEU A 288 -14.24 -24.73 17.62
C LEU A 288 -13.85 -24.31 19.04
N ILE A 289 -12.99 -23.31 19.16
CA ILE A 289 -12.43 -22.87 20.44
C ILE A 289 -12.71 -21.38 20.62
N GLU A 290 -13.39 -21.02 21.70
CA GLU A 290 -13.52 -19.63 22.14
C GLU A 290 -12.42 -19.35 23.17
N ALA A 291 -11.48 -18.46 22.83
CA ALA A 291 -10.39 -18.09 23.71
C ALA A 291 -10.35 -16.56 23.89
N GLY A 292 -10.31 -16.13 25.15
CA GLY A 292 -10.24 -14.71 25.53
C GLY A 292 -8.98 -14.01 25.02
N THR A 293 -8.99 -12.69 24.97
CA THR A 293 -7.79 -11.90 24.63
C THR A 293 -6.67 -12.12 25.64
N GLY A 294 -5.42 -12.08 25.18
CA GLY A 294 -4.25 -12.27 26.06
C GLY A 294 -4.00 -13.71 26.54
N THR A 295 -4.80 -14.68 26.11
CA THR A 295 -4.61 -16.11 26.44
C THR A 295 -3.40 -16.76 25.75
N GLY A 296 -2.75 -16.09 24.81
CA GLY A 296 -1.62 -16.65 24.06
C GLY A 296 -2.04 -17.60 22.93
N LYS A 297 -3.21 -17.34 22.32
CA LYS A 297 -3.86 -18.15 21.27
C LYS A 297 -2.93 -18.54 20.13
N SER A 298 -2.16 -17.58 19.61
CA SER A 298 -1.24 -17.81 18.47
C SER A 298 -0.32 -19.00 18.72
N LEU A 299 0.39 -19.01 19.84
CA LEU A 299 1.33 -20.10 20.16
C LEU A 299 0.62 -21.44 20.34
N ALA A 300 -0.57 -21.43 20.94
CA ALA A 300 -1.35 -22.64 21.22
C ALA A 300 -1.78 -23.38 19.95
N TYR A 301 -2.06 -22.67 18.84
CA TYR A 301 -2.38 -23.31 17.56
C TYR A 301 -1.17 -23.43 16.61
N LEU A 302 -0.21 -22.51 16.66
CA LEU A 302 0.96 -22.52 15.77
C LEU A 302 1.93 -23.67 16.09
N LEU A 303 2.15 -23.95 17.37
CA LEU A 303 3.06 -25.00 17.79
C LEU A 303 2.63 -26.40 17.31
N PRO A 304 1.39 -26.88 17.56
CA PRO A 304 0.93 -28.15 17.01
C PRO A 304 0.83 -28.14 15.48
N ALA A 305 0.47 -27.01 14.85
CA ALA A 305 0.45 -26.89 13.39
C ALA A 305 1.83 -27.09 12.76
N MET A 306 2.85 -26.45 13.32
CA MET A 306 4.24 -26.61 12.88
C MET A 306 4.75 -28.03 13.15
N ALA A 307 4.44 -28.60 14.33
CA ALA A 307 4.82 -29.97 14.66
C ALA A 307 4.25 -30.97 13.64
N TRP A 308 2.96 -30.85 13.34
CA TRP A 308 2.29 -31.67 12.33
C TRP A 308 2.91 -31.50 10.96
N ALA A 309 3.15 -30.25 10.55
CA ALA A 309 3.68 -29.95 9.23
C ALA A 309 5.09 -30.49 9.02
N LEU A 310 5.95 -30.42 10.04
CA LEU A 310 7.32 -30.95 10.01
C LEU A 310 7.35 -32.48 10.06
N GLN A 311 6.64 -33.09 11.00
CA GLN A 311 6.66 -34.54 11.22
C GLN A 311 6.05 -35.29 10.03
N ASN A 312 4.94 -34.78 9.50
CA ASN A 312 4.17 -35.47 8.46
C ASN A 312 4.41 -34.93 7.05
N ARG A 313 5.22 -33.87 6.90
CA ARG A 313 5.44 -33.16 5.63
C ARG A 313 4.12 -32.78 4.96
N ARG A 314 3.11 -32.42 5.77
CA ARG A 314 1.77 -32.03 5.33
C ARG A 314 1.58 -30.55 5.56
N ARG A 315 1.12 -29.85 4.53
CA ARG A 315 0.91 -28.42 4.61
C ARG A 315 -0.23 -28.08 5.56
N VAL A 316 -0.01 -27.04 6.38
CA VAL A 316 -1.05 -26.41 7.19
C VAL A 316 -1.26 -24.98 6.71
N VAL A 317 -2.52 -24.56 6.63
CA VAL A 317 -2.90 -23.17 6.32
C VAL A 317 -3.44 -22.51 7.59
N VAL A 318 -2.98 -21.30 7.88
CA VAL A 318 -3.51 -20.43 8.93
C VAL A 318 -4.12 -19.20 8.27
N SER A 319 -5.41 -18.98 8.50
CA SER A 319 -6.14 -17.81 8.03
C SER A 319 -6.49 -16.90 9.21
N THR A 320 -6.22 -15.61 9.11
CA THR A 320 -6.60 -14.61 10.12
C THR A 320 -7.40 -13.46 9.49
N ASN A 321 -8.00 -12.59 10.30
CA ASN A 321 -8.89 -11.55 9.80
C ASN A 321 -8.16 -10.50 8.94
N THR A 322 -7.05 -9.95 9.43
CA THR A 322 -6.40 -8.78 8.79
C THR A 322 -4.97 -9.07 8.33
N ILE A 323 -4.46 -8.28 7.37
CA ILE A 323 -3.06 -8.34 6.93
C ILE A 323 -2.10 -8.07 8.11
N ASN A 324 -2.45 -7.13 8.98
CA ASN A 324 -1.61 -6.81 10.15
C ASN A 324 -1.50 -7.99 11.12
N LEU A 325 -2.58 -8.75 11.33
CA LEU A 325 -2.53 -9.97 12.14
C LEU A 325 -1.69 -11.06 11.47
N GLN A 326 -1.77 -11.21 10.14
CA GLN A 326 -0.88 -12.13 9.42
C GLN A 326 0.59 -11.77 9.61
N ASP A 327 0.90 -10.48 9.47
CA ASP A 327 2.26 -9.98 9.65
C ASP A 327 2.74 -10.17 11.10
N GLN A 328 1.85 -10.02 12.08
CA GLN A 328 2.17 -10.33 13.49
C GLN A 328 2.54 -11.81 13.67
N LEU A 329 1.76 -12.73 13.10
CA LEU A 329 2.08 -14.16 13.17
C LEU A 329 3.44 -14.45 12.53
N PHE A 330 3.72 -13.84 11.38
CA PHE A 330 4.93 -14.10 10.60
C PHE A 330 6.20 -13.44 11.16
N THR A 331 6.09 -12.22 11.69
CA THR A 331 7.25 -11.42 12.15
C THR A 331 7.52 -11.50 13.64
N LYS A 332 6.58 -12.04 14.42
CA LYS A 332 6.70 -12.18 15.87
C LYS A 332 6.41 -13.59 16.36
N ASP A 333 5.17 -14.06 16.24
CA ASP A 333 4.75 -15.29 16.96
C ASP A 333 5.50 -16.55 16.45
N LEU A 334 5.74 -16.67 15.14
CA LEU A 334 6.57 -17.74 14.56
C LEU A 334 8.06 -17.61 14.90
N PRO A 335 8.70 -16.43 14.75
CA PRO A 335 10.06 -16.20 15.24
C PRO A 335 10.26 -16.48 16.74
N ASP A 336 9.27 -16.19 17.59
CA ASP A 336 9.33 -16.49 19.02
C ASP A 336 9.44 -18.01 19.27
N ILE A 337 8.71 -18.83 18.51
CA ILE A 337 8.82 -20.30 18.58
C ILE A 337 10.20 -20.76 18.09
N GLU A 338 10.70 -20.21 16.99
CA GLU A 338 12.02 -20.57 16.45
C GLU A 338 13.16 -20.17 17.42
N GLN A 339 13.02 -19.07 18.14
CA GLN A 339 13.96 -18.66 19.19
C GLN A 339 14.03 -19.69 20.32
N VAL A 340 12.89 -20.24 20.74
CA VAL A 340 12.86 -21.29 21.77
C VAL A 340 13.49 -22.58 21.25
N PHE A 341 13.21 -22.97 20.02
CA PHE A 341 13.85 -24.14 19.42
C PHE A 341 15.36 -23.97 19.24
N ALA A 342 15.82 -22.75 18.90
CA ALA A 342 17.24 -22.44 18.87
C ALA A 342 17.90 -22.61 20.25
N ALA A 343 17.24 -22.14 21.32
CA ALA A 343 17.72 -22.29 22.69
C ALA A 343 17.74 -23.77 23.15
N LEU A 344 16.76 -24.58 22.72
CA LEU A 344 16.76 -26.03 22.97
C LEU A 344 17.92 -26.73 22.26
N ARG A 345 18.24 -26.35 21.02
CA ARG A 345 19.37 -26.90 20.25
C ARG A 345 20.73 -26.49 20.82
N SER A 346 20.87 -25.26 21.30
CA SER A 346 22.12 -24.77 21.91
C SER A 346 22.34 -25.28 23.33
N GLY A 347 21.28 -25.80 23.98
CA GLY A 347 21.30 -26.21 25.39
C GLY A 347 21.11 -25.07 26.38
N ASP A 348 20.75 -23.87 25.90
CA ASP A 348 20.43 -22.71 26.74
C ASP A 348 19.04 -22.83 27.40
N ALA A 349 18.16 -23.65 26.80
CA ALA A 349 16.90 -24.07 27.39
C ALA A 349 16.86 -25.60 27.55
N SER A 350 16.06 -26.07 28.51
CA SER A 350 15.90 -27.49 28.80
C SER A 350 14.43 -27.87 28.85
N VAL A 351 14.16 -29.13 28.49
CA VAL A 351 12.83 -29.74 28.62
C VAL A 351 12.79 -30.54 29.94
N PRO A 352 11.64 -30.63 30.63
CA PRO A 352 11.48 -31.50 31.79
C PRO A 352 11.96 -32.94 31.54
N ALA A 353 12.53 -33.58 32.57
CA ALA A 353 13.21 -34.87 32.43
C ALA A 353 12.28 -35.97 31.89
N GLY A 354 12.63 -36.54 30.72
CA GLY A 354 11.94 -37.68 30.12
C GLY A 354 11.35 -37.40 28.73
N ASP A 355 11.21 -36.14 28.34
CA ASP A 355 10.70 -35.77 27.02
C ASP A 355 11.84 -35.58 26.00
N THR A 356 11.85 -36.44 24.98
CA THR A 356 12.80 -36.37 23.85
C THR A 356 12.13 -35.92 22.55
N SER A 357 10.80 -35.78 22.53
CA SER A 357 10.03 -35.44 21.32
C SER A 357 10.23 -33.97 20.96
N LEU A 358 10.27 -33.08 21.95
CA LEU A 358 10.55 -31.64 21.74
C LEU A 358 11.97 -31.38 21.20
N TYR A 359 12.99 -32.10 21.67
CA TYR A 359 14.34 -32.00 21.10
C TYR A 359 14.39 -32.45 19.65
N ARG A 360 13.69 -33.54 19.30
CA ARG A 360 13.59 -34.01 17.91
C ARG A 360 12.89 -32.98 17.02
N LEU A 361 11.80 -32.39 17.51
CA LEU A 361 11.08 -31.34 16.79
C LEU A 361 11.95 -30.10 16.60
N ALA A 362 12.69 -29.68 17.64
CA ALA A 362 13.61 -28.55 17.55
C ALA A 362 14.72 -28.77 16.51
N GLU A 363 15.26 -29.98 16.39
CA GLU A 363 16.22 -30.35 15.33
C GLU A 363 15.58 -30.26 13.92
N GLN A 364 14.35 -30.74 13.77
CA GLN A 364 13.62 -30.69 12.50
C GLN A 364 13.24 -29.26 12.08
N ALA A 365 13.02 -28.36 13.04
CA ALA A 365 12.55 -27.01 12.79
C ALA A 365 13.52 -26.13 11.98
N ASN A 366 14.82 -26.46 11.92
CA ASN A 366 15.77 -25.75 11.05
C ASN A 366 15.39 -25.87 9.54
N GLY A 367 14.59 -26.87 9.18
CA GLY A 367 14.01 -27.01 7.84
C GLY A 367 12.61 -26.41 7.67
N PHE A 368 12.02 -25.81 8.71
CA PHE A 368 10.66 -25.28 8.65
C PHE A 368 10.60 -24.08 7.70
N GLN A 369 9.60 -24.09 6.83
CA GLN A 369 9.41 -23.09 5.78
C GLN A 369 8.01 -22.54 5.90
N VAL A 370 7.91 -21.22 6.06
CA VAL A 370 6.64 -20.51 6.14
C VAL A 370 6.52 -19.57 4.96
N ALA A 371 5.36 -19.59 4.30
CA ALA A 371 5.02 -18.61 3.28
C ALA A 371 3.88 -17.71 3.77
N LEU A 372 4.08 -16.40 3.68
CA LEU A 372 3.05 -15.41 3.92
C LEU A 372 2.44 -15.00 2.58
N MET A 373 1.16 -15.32 2.36
CA MET A 373 0.48 -15.05 1.09
C MET A 373 -0.62 -14.02 1.24
N LYS A 374 -0.66 -13.07 0.30
CA LYS A 374 -1.63 -11.97 0.25
C LYS A 374 -2.25 -11.89 -1.14
N GLY A 375 -3.35 -11.15 -1.29
CA GLY A 375 -3.95 -10.88 -2.60
C GLY A 375 -2.97 -10.14 -3.53
N ARG A 376 -3.12 -10.33 -4.85
CA ARG A 376 -2.22 -9.80 -5.90
C ARG A 376 -1.96 -8.30 -5.79
N SER A 377 -2.99 -7.53 -5.43
CA SER A 377 -2.91 -6.08 -5.27
C SER A 377 -1.95 -5.61 -4.17
N ASN A 378 -1.44 -6.52 -3.33
CA ASN A 378 -0.41 -6.20 -2.34
C ASN A 378 1.01 -6.32 -2.89
N TYR A 379 1.22 -6.83 -4.10
CA TYR A 379 2.57 -7.03 -4.65
C TYR A 379 2.85 -6.05 -5.78
N LEU A 380 4.03 -5.42 -5.75
CA LEU A 380 4.51 -4.60 -6.85
C LEU A 380 4.63 -5.43 -8.13
N CYS A 381 4.12 -4.91 -9.24
CA CYS A 381 4.28 -5.49 -10.56
C CYS A 381 5.45 -4.82 -11.30
N PRO A 382 6.58 -5.52 -11.56
CA PRO A 382 7.72 -4.95 -12.28
C PRO A 382 7.36 -4.37 -13.65
N ARG A 383 6.43 -5.03 -14.38
CA ARG A 383 5.93 -4.55 -15.67
C ARG A 383 5.27 -3.17 -15.54
N ARG A 384 4.31 -3.03 -14.62
CA ARG A 384 3.58 -1.77 -14.43
C ARG A 384 4.47 -0.65 -13.92
N LEU A 385 5.45 -0.98 -13.08
CA LEU A 385 6.49 -0.05 -12.69
C LEU A 385 7.26 0.46 -13.91
N ASP A 386 7.74 -0.43 -14.78
CA ASP A 386 8.49 -0.05 -15.98
C ASP A 386 7.64 0.79 -16.95
N THR A 387 6.37 0.41 -17.15
CA THR A 387 5.42 1.20 -17.95
C THR A 387 5.24 2.60 -17.37
N MET A 388 5.00 2.72 -16.06
CA MET A 388 4.82 4.03 -15.42
C MET A 388 6.11 4.88 -15.47
N ARG A 389 7.27 4.27 -15.29
CA ARG A 389 8.58 4.93 -15.41
C ARG A 389 8.88 5.43 -16.82
N SER A 390 8.35 4.78 -17.85
CA SER A 390 8.56 5.15 -19.25
C SER A 390 7.74 6.36 -19.71
N ARG A 391 6.83 6.86 -18.86
CA ARG A 391 5.98 8.00 -19.17
C ARG A 391 6.72 9.32 -18.96
N ASP A 392 6.53 10.25 -19.89
CA ASP A 392 7.10 11.60 -19.83
C ASP A 392 6.13 12.62 -19.19
N ASP A 393 4.90 12.21 -18.90
CA ASP A 393 3.79 13.07 -18.50
C ASP A 393 3.38 12.91 -17.03
N LEU A 394 4.31 12.51 -16.16
CA LEU A 394 4.01 12.21 -14.75
C LEU A 394 3.62 13.46 -13.97
N ASN A 395 2.53 13.37 -13.19
CA ASN A 395 2.19 14.41 -12.24
C ASN A 395 3.06 14.32 -10.97
N GLU A 396 3.00 15.33 -10.10
CA GLU A 396 3.85 15.40 -8.91
C GLU A 396 3.63 14.22 -7.95
N ASP A 397 2.38 13.81 -7.72
CA ASP A 397 2.06 12.69 -6.84
C ASP A 397 2.58 11.34 -7.39
N GLU A 398 2.46 11.14 -8.71
CA GLU A 398 3.02 9.99 -9.42
C GLU A 398 4.55 9.95 -9.29
N LEU A 399 5.22 11.11 -9.40
CA LEU A 399 6.67 11.23 -9.22
C LEU A 399 7.11 10.92 -7.79
N LYS A 400 6.41 11.47 -6.77
CA LYS A 400 6.69 11.18 -5.36
C LYS A 400 6.56 9.69 -5.06
N MET A 401 5.49 9.07 -5.57
CA MET A 401 5.27 7.64 -5.41
C MET A 401 6.35 6.80 -6.10
N LEU A 402 6.75 7.14 -7.33
CA LEU A 402 7.84 6.45 -8.02
C LEU A 402 9.17 6.61 -7.26
N ALA A 403 9.51 7.81 -6.78
CA ALA A 403 10.72 8.02 -5.99
C ALA A 403 10.72 7.16 -4.72
N ARG A 404 9.58 7.12 -3.99
CA ARG A 404 9.39 6.26 -2.82
C ARG A 404 9.58 4.78 -3.15
N VAL A 405 8.95 4.29 -4.22
CA VAL A 405 9.06 2.89 -4.68
C VAL A 405 10.49 2.56 -5.11
N LEU A 406 11.17 3.46 -5.83
CA LEU A 406 12.55 3.25 -6.27
C LEU A 406 13.54 3.17 -5.11
N VAL A 407 13.34 3.96 -4.05
CA VAL A 407 14.13 3.83 -2.81
C VAL A 407 13.79 2.52 -2.10
N TRP A 408 12.50 2.19 -1.95
CA TRP A 408 12.06 0.96 -1.30
C TRP A 408 12.56 -0.31 -2.00
N LEU A 409 12.66 -0.32 -3.33
CA LEU A 409 13.22 -1.43 -4.12
C LEU A 409 14.67 -1.77 -3.79
N THR A 410 15.41 -0.84 -3.18
CA THR A 410 16.77 -1.10 -2.70
C THR A 410 16.81 -1.90 -1.40
N GLN A 411 15.68 -2.03 -0.71
CA GLN A 411 15.56 -2.59 0.64
C GLN A 411 14.67 -3.85 0.67
N THR A 412 13.59 -3.88 -0.13
CA THR A 412 12.62 -4.99 -0.11
C THR A 412 13.13 -6.26 -0.79
N THR A 413 12.73 -7.41 -0.24
CA THR A 413 12.90 -8.73 -0.86
C THR A 413 11.58 -9.36 -1.30
N THR A 414 10.47 -8.88 -0.74
CA THR A 414 9.11 -9.43 -0.89
C THR A 414 8.27 -8.67 -1.91
N GLY A 415 8.55 -7.37 -2.10
CA GLY A 415 7.73 -6.48 -2.92
C GLY A 415 6.32 -6.28 -2.37
N ASP A 416 6.13 -6.44 -1.06
CA ASP A 416 4.84 -6.31 -0.38
C ASP A 416 4.53 -4.85 0.00
N ARG A 417 3.34 -4.38 -0.39
CA ARG A 417 2.80 -3.05 -0.10
C ARG A 417 2.81 -2.71 1.39
N VAL A 418 2.68 -3.68 2.30
CA VAL A 418 2.67 -3.38 3.74
C VAL A 418 3.98 -2.77 4.23
N GLU A 419 5.08 -3.01 3.51
CA GLU A 419 6.38 -2.39 3.77
C GLU A 419 6.42 -0.90 3.36
N LEU A 420 5.38 -0.39 2.70
CA LEU A 420 5.24 1.00 2.29
C LEU A 420 4.16 1.70 3.11
N SER A 421 4.48 2.88 3.63
CA SER A 421 3.46 3.77 4.18
C SER A 421 2.68 4.46 3.06
N LEU A 422 1.37 4.14 2.97
CA LEU A 422 0.43 4.70 1.99
C LEU A 422 -0.80 5.30 2.72
N PRO A 423 -0.62 6.40 3.47
CA PRO A 423 -1.65 6.92 4.39
C PRO A 423 -2.85 7.52 3.64
N THR A 424 -2.64 8.11 2.47
CA THR A 424 -3.69 8.84 1.73
C THR A 424 -4.45 7.93 0.76
N GLY A 425 -5.70 8.28 0.43
CA GLY A 425 -6.46 7.61 -0.64
C GLY A 425 -5.78 7.74 -2.01
N ARG A 426 -5.10 8.87 -2.25
CA ARG A 426 -4.35 9.13 -3.47
C ARG A 426 -3.14 8.19 -3.62
N ASP A 427 -2.38 7.98 -2.55
CA ASP A 427 -1.25 7.04 -2.52
C ASP A 427 -1.71 5.62 -2.87
N ARG A 428 -2.85 5.20 -2.30
CA ARG A 428 -3.45 3.89 -2.57
C ARG A 428 -3.94 3.76 -4.02
N ALA A 429 -4.50 4.82 -4.59
CA ALA A 429 -4.92 4.85 -6.00
C ALA A 429 -3.73 4.73 -6.96
N ILE A 430 -2.62 5.44 -6.71
CA ILE A 430 -1.41 5.32 -7.52
C ILE A 430 -0.79 3.93 -7.36
N TRP A 431 -0.76 3.38 -6.14
CA TRP A 431 -0.32 2.01 -5.92
C TRP A 431 -1.13 0.98 -6.73
N GLY A 432 -2.46 1.14 -6.84
CA GLY A 432 -3.29 0.23 -7.66
C GLY A 432 -2.80 0.11 -9.11
N ARG A 433 -2.23 1.18 -9.65
CA ARG A 433 -1.65 1.22 -11.01
C ARG A 433 -0.25 0.60 -11.10
N LEU A 434 0.44 0.42 -9.97
CA LEU A 434 1.74 -0.24 -9.86
C LEU A 434 1.64 -1.70 -9.41
N ALA A 435 0.54 -2.06 -8.75
CA ALA A 435 0.30 -3.37 -8.17
C ALA A 435 -0.01 -4.44 -9.22
N THR A 436 0.16 -5.70 -8.84
CA THR A 436 -0.25 -6.85 -9.66
C THR A 436 -1.77 -6.97 -9.70
N GLU A 437 -2.36 -7.07 -10.89
CA GLU A 437 -3.82 -7.22 -11.07
C GLU A 437 -4.24 -8.66 -11.39
N VAL A 438 -5.54 -8.90 -11.25
CA VAL A 438 -6.25 -10.09 -11.71
C VAL A 438 -6.49 -9.94 -13.22
N GLY A 439 -6.16 -10.97 -14.01
CA GLY A 439 -6.24 -10.89 -15.48
C GLY A 439 -4.91 -10.51 -16.12
N GLY A 440 -4.58 -11.17 -17.24
CA GLY A 440 -3.43 -10.80 -18.07
C GLY A 440 -2.03 -11.25 -17.66
N CYS A 441 -1.86 -11.58 -16.39
CA CYS A 441 -0.59 -12.01 -15.81
C CYS A 441 -0.59 -13.52 -15.54
N SER A 442 0.30 -14.26 -16.20
CA SER A 442 0.56 -15.70 -15.95
C SER A 442 1.99 -15.93 -15.48
N ALA A 443 2.25 -17.08 -14.84
CA ALA A 443 3.60 -17.43 -14.38
C ALA A 443 4.58 -17.49 -15.56
N GLU A 444 4.17 -18.15 -16.65
CA GLU A 444 4.94 -18.25 -17.90
C GLU A 444 5.22 -16.88 -18.52
N ARG A 445 4.23 -15.99 -18.60
CA ARG A 445 4.42 -14.61 -19.09
C ARG A 445 5.40 -13.84 -18.22
N CYS A 446 5.34 -13.98 -16.90
CA CYS A 446 6.28 -13.32 -16.00
C CYS A 446 7.70 -13.89 -16.11
N GLU A 447 7.86 -15.21 -16.29
CA GLU A 447 9.16 -15.82 -16.52
C GLU A 447 9.77 -15.35 -17.85
N ASN A 448 8.98 -15.33 -18.93
CA ASN A 448 9.42 -14.93 -20.26
C ASN A 448 9.70 -13.42 -20.37
N SER A 449 8.77 -12.57 -19.94
CA SER A 449 8.86 -11.11 -20.14
C SER A 449 9.68 -10.40 -19.06
N GLN A 450 9.69 -10.93 -17.82
CA GLN A 450 10.31 -10.25 -16.67
C GLN A 450 11.49 -11.03 -16.08
N GLY A 451 11.85 -12.19 -16.65
CA GLY A 451 12.97 -13.01 -16.18
C GLY A 451 12.76 -13.59 -14.77
N GLY A 452 11.51 -13.75 -14.34
CA GLY A 452 11.16 -14.27 -13.01
C GLY A 452 11.28 -13.25 -11.85
N ARG A 453 11.41 -11.95 -12.15
CA ARG A 453 11.51 -10.88 -11.13
C ARG A 453 10.21 -10.55 -10.40
N CYS A 454 9.08 -11.11 -10.84
CA CYS A 454 7.77 -10.81 -10.26
C CYS A 454 7.66 -11.33 -8.82
N PHE A 455 7.50 -10.41 -7.88
CA PHE A 455 7.38 -10.68 -6.45
C PHE A 455 6.23 -11.63 -6.11
N PHE A 456 5.05 -11.42 -6.69
CA PHE A 456 3.89 -12.29 -6.48
C PHE A 456 4.18 -13.74 -6.88
N TYR A 457 4.73 -13.99 -8.07
CA TYR A 457 5.02 -15.34 -8.53
C TYR A 457 6.18 -15.99 -7.80
N ARG A 458 7.20 -15.21 -7.40
CA ARG A 458 8.26 -15.72 -6.52
C ARG A 458 7.68 -16.19 -5.19
N ASN A 459 6.78 -15.41 -4.58
CA ASN A 459 6.12 -15.80 -3.34
C ASN A 459 5.22 -17.02 -3.53
N ARG A 460 4.40 -17.05 -4.60
CA ARG A 460 3.59 -18.23 -4.93
C ARG A 460 4.43 -19.49 -5.08
N ARG A 461 5.56 -19.41 -5.79
CA ARG A 461 6.47 -20.54 -5.98
C ARG A 461 7.16 -20.97 -4.68
N ALA A 462 7.47 -20.03 -3.79
CA ALA A 462 7.97 -20.36 -2.46
C ALA A 462 6.92 -21.08 -1.60
N ALA A 463 5.64 -20.70 -1.74
CA ALA A 463 4.54 -21.32 -1.03
C ALA A 463 4.29 -22.79 -1.41
N GLU A 464 4.59 -23.19 -2.64
CA GLU A 464 4.51 -24.60 -3.09
C GLU A 464 5.42 -25.56 -2.29
N GLY A 465 6.48 -25.04 -1.69
CA GLY A 465 7.37 -25.81 -0.81
C GLY A 465 7.27 -25.46 0.68
N ALA A 466 6.30 -24.62 1.06
CA ALA A 466 6.12 -24.19 2.44
C ALA A 466 5.31 -25.20 3.27
N HIS A 467 5.78 -25.46 4.50
CA HIS A 467 5.15 -26.29 5.52
C HIS A 467 3.90 -25.60 6.10
N LEU A 468 4.00 -24.29 6.31
CA LEU A 468 2.91 -23.46 6.81
C LEU A 468 2.67 -22.30 5.85
N ILE A 469 1.40 -22.06 5.51
CA ILE A 469 0.99 -20.88 4.75
C ILE A 469 0.11 -20.01 5.63
N VAL A 470 0.47 -18.74 5.77
CA VAL A 470 -0.32 -17.73 6.47
C VAL A 470 -1.04 -16.85 5.45
N VAL A 471 -2.36 -16.70 5.60
CA VAL A 471 -3.25 -15.92 4.72
C VAL A 471 -4.25 -15.09 5.52
N ASN A 472 -4.98 -14.17 4.89
CA ASN A 472 -6.22 -13.63 5.48
C ASN A 472 -7.44 -14.44 5.06
N HIS A 473 -8.56 -14.19 5.75
CA HIS A 473 -9.88 -14.69 5.36
C HIS A 473 -10.23 -14.32 3.91
N ALA A 474 -9.95 -13.09 3.47
CA ALA A 474 -10.24 -12.67 2.10
C ALA A 474 -9.54 -13.55 1.04
N LEU A 475 -8.25 -13.86 1.21
CA LEU A 475 -7.51 -14.73 0.29
C LEU A 475 -7.93 -16.19 0.40
N LEU A 476 -8.20 -16.68 1.62
CA LEU A 476 -8.76 -18.02 1.83
C LEU A 476 -10.08 -18.20 1.09
N LEU A 477 -10.98 -17.22 1.20
CA LEU A 477 -12.29 -17.25 0.56
C LEU A 477 -12.19 -17.05 -0.95
N ALA A 478 -11.25 -16.24 -1.43
CA ALA A 478 -10.94 -16.14 -2.85
C ALA A 478 -10.45 -17.48 -3.42
N ASP A 479 -9.67 -18.25 -2.65
CA ASP A 479 -9.24 -19.60 -3.02
C ASP A 479 -10.42 -20.57 -3.14
N VAL A 480 -11.32 -20.57 -2.15
CA VAL A 480 -12.56 -21.35 -2.17
C VAL A 480 -13.41 -20.98 -3.40
N ALA A 481 -13.56 -19.69 -3.70
CA ALA A 481 -14.35 -19.21 -4.83
C ALA A 481 -13.81 -19.68 -6.19
N VAL A 482 -12.49 -19.89 -6.33
CA VAL A 482 -11.88 -20.41 -7.57
C VAL A 482 -11.67 -21.93 -7.57
N GLY A 483 -12.16 -22.63 -6.55
CA GLY A 483 -12.09 -24.08 -6.41
C GLY A 483 -10.71 -24.61 -5.98
N GLY A 484 -10.05 -23.94 -5.04
CA GLY A 484 -8.77 -24.40 -4.46
C GLY A 484 -7.55 -24.22 -5.37
N ARG A 485 -7.60 -23.24 -6.29
CA ARG A 485 -6.52 -22.99 -7.27
C ARG A 485 -5.64 -21.79 -6.92
N ALA A 486 -6.05 -20.96 -5.96
CA ALA A 486 -5.30 -19.78 -5.56
C ALA A 486 -4.23 -20.07 -4.53
N LEU A 487 -4.39 -21.09 -3.68
CA LEU A 487 -3.40 -21.56 -2.73
C LEU A 487 -2.83 -22.93 -3.16
N PRO A 488 -1.58 -23.28 -2.77
CA PRO A 488 -1.08 -24.65 -2.85
C PRO A 488 -2.00 -25.63 -2.09
N GLU A 489 -2.11 -26.87 -2.56
CA GLU A 489 -3.01 -27.87 -1.96
C GLU A 489 -2.75 -28.08 -0.46
N TYR A 490 -3.82 -28.15 0.33
CA TYR A 490 -3.75 -28.33 1.79
C TYR A 490 -4.94 -29.16 2.28
N GLU A 491 -4.71 -29.90 3.37
CA GLU A 491 -5.74 -30.71 4.04
C GLU A 491 -6.14 -30.12 5.41
N HIS A 492 -5.28 -29.29 6.00
CA HIS A 492 -5.43 -28.79 7.37
C HIS A 492 -5.52 -27.27 7.36
N LEU A 493 -6.54 -26.73 8.03
CA LEU A 493 -6.84 -25.31 8.08
C LEU A 493 -7.12 -24.87 9.51
N ILE A 494 -6.47 -23.79 9.92
CA ILE A 494 -6.77 -23.05 11.15
C ILE A 494 -7.36 -21.70 10.73
N VAL A 495 -8.51 -21.36 11.32
CA VAL A 495 -9.15 -20.04 11.14
C VAL A 495 -9.06 -19.28 12.46
N ASP A 496 -8.12 -18.36 12.54
CA ASP A 496 -7.96 -17.45 13.66
C ASP A 496 -8.90 -16.25 13.54
N GLU A 497 -9.41 -15.76 14.67
CA GLU A 497 -10.44 -14.72 14.73
C GLU A 497 -11.68 -15.05 13.85
N ALA A 498 -12.08 -16.34 13.85
CA ALA A 498 -13.17 -16.89 13.04
C ALA A 498 -14.53 -16.20 13.21
N HIS A 499 -14.72 -15.39 14.26
CA HIS A 499 -15.91 -14.57 14.43
C HIS A 499 -16.07 -13.50 13.34
N HIS A 500 -15.00 -13.18 12.60
CA HIS A 500 -15.04 -12.31 11.41
C HIS A 500 -15.27 -13.07 10.10
N LEU A 501 -15.32 -14.40 10.13
CA LEU A 501 -15.41 -15.20 8.90
C LEU A 501 -16.73 -14.97 8.15
N GLU A 502 -17.85 -14.81 8.85
CA GLU A 502 -19.16 -14.54 8.25
C GLU A 502 -19.16 -13.20 7.48
N ASP A 503 -18.64 -12.14 8.10
CA ASP A 503 -18.50 -10.84 7.45
C ASP A 503 -17.54 -10.93 6.25
N ALA A 504 -16.42 -11.64 6.40
CA ALA A 504 -15.46 -11.84 5.31
C ALA A 504 -16.07 -12.62 4.13
N ILE A 505 -16.90 -13.64 4.40
CA ILE A 505 -17.65 -14.38 3.37
C ILE A 505 -18.60 -13.44 2.65
N THR A 506 -19.35 -12.64 3.40
CA THR A 506 -20.32 -11.71 2.85
C THR A 506 -19.64 -10.68 1.95
N GLN A 507 -18.52 -10.10 2.39
CA GLN A 507 -17.75 -9.15 1.60
C GLN A 507 -17.15 -9.79 0.34
N GLN A 508 -16.51 -10.94 0.46
CA GLN A 508 -15.81 -11.59 -0.65
C GLN A 508 -16.77 -12.13 -1.72
N LEU A 509 -18.00 -12.49 -1.34
CA LEU A 509 -19.06 -12.94 -2.25
C LEU A 509 -20.00 -11.81 -2.68
N SER A 510 -19.74 -10.56 -2.26
CA SER A 510 -20.49 -9.38 -2.70
C SER A 510 -19.83 -8.73 -3.92
N PHE A 511 -20.66 -8.22 -4.82
CA PHE A 511 -20.23 -7.33 -5.89
C PHE A 511 -20.59 -5.89 -5.52
N THR A 512 -19.69 -4.94 -5.78
CA THR A 512 -19.92 -3.50 -5.54
C THR A 512 -19.55 -2.70 -6.77
N ALA A 513 -20.40 -1.75 -7.15
CA ALA A 513 -20.13 -0.77 -8.19
C ALA A 513 -20.46 0.63 -7.67
N SER A 514 -19.48 1.52 -7.70
CA SER A 514 -19.61 2.91 -7.26
C SER A 514 -19.41 3.87 -8.44
N GLN A 515 -19.91 5.11 -8.31
CA GLN A 515 -19.69 6.13 -9.33
C GLN A 515 -18.19 6.40 -9.54
N PRO A 516 -17.36 6.64 -8.50
CA PRO A 516 -15.93 6.90 -8.70
C PRO A 516 -15.17 5.72 -9.33
N ASP A 517 -15.58 4.47 -9.06
CA ASP A 517 -14.94 3.30 -9.66
C ASP A 517 -15.27 3.14 -11.14
N LEU A 518 -16.52 3.40 -11.52
CA LEU A 518 -16.94 3.39 -12.92
C LEU A 518 -16.34 4.55 -13.71
N GLU A 519 -16.25 5.75 -13.13
CA GLU A 519 -15.56 6.88 -13.76
C GLU A 519 -14.07 6.58 -14.00
N ARG A 520 -13.39 5.98 -13.01
CA ARG A 520 -12.00 5.55 -13.16
C ARG A 520 -11.84 4.46 -14.22
N LEU A 521 -12.76 3.49 -14.28
CA LEU A 521 -12.78 2.48 -15.33
C LEU A 521 -12.90 3.12 -16.72
N LEU A 522 -13.75 4.15 -16.87
CA LEU A 522 -13.86 4.92 -18.10
C LEU A 522 -12.57 5.70 -18.40
N ASP A 523 -11.92 6.31 -17.40
CA ASP A 523 -10.62 6.99 -17.55
C ASP A 523 -9.50 6.06 -18.01
N ASP A 524 -9.45 4.84 -17.48
CA ASP A 524 -8.46 3.82 -17.87
C ASP A 524 -8.66 3.37 -19.33
N ILE A 525 -9.88 3.48 -19.86
CA ILE A 525 -10.17 3.26 -21.28
C ILE A 525 -9.79 4.49 -22.11
N TYR A 526 -10.37 5.64 -21.76
CA TYR A 526 -10.15 6.94 -22.41
C TYR A 526 -10.51 8.12 -21.47
N PRO A 527 -9.55 9.01 -21.16
CA PRO A 527 -9.72 10.08 -20.18
C PRO A 527 -10.65 11.21 -20.67
N GLU A 528 -11.22 11.94 -19.71
CA GLU A 528 -12.13 13.06 -19.96
C GLU A 528 -11.51 14.18 -20.81
N GLY A 529 -12.31 14.76 -21.71
CA GLY A 529 -11.91 15.87 -22.57
C GLY A 529 -10.93 15.50 -23.70
N GLY A 530 -10.53 14.23 -23.81
CA GLY A 530 -9.65 13.73 -24.87
C GLY A 530 -8.26 14.36 -24.90
N GLN A 531 -7.93 15.19 -23.91
CA GLN A 531 -6.64 15.84 -23.75
C GLN A 531 -5.82 15.05 -22.73
N GLY A 532 -5.20 14.00 -23.21
CA GLY A 532 -4.30 13.19 -22.40
C GLY A 532 -3.60 12.14 -23.23
N GLU A 533 -2.29 12.00 -23.03
CA GLU A 533 -1.50 10.90 -23.58
C GLU A 533 -1.65 9.63 -22.72
N ARG A 534 -2.90 9.26 -22.37
CA ARG A 534 -3.23 8.24 -21.37
C ARG A 534 -4.46 7.42 -21.76
N GLY A 535 -4.59 6.23 -21.17
CA GLY A 535 -5.69 5.28 -21.39
C GLY A 535 -5.37 4.24 -22.47
N VAL A 536 -5.99 3.06 -22.38
CA VAL A 536 -5.66 1.89 -23.23
C VAL A 536 -5.84 2.20 -24.73
N LEU A 537 -6.83 3.03 -25.08
CA LEU A 537 -7.09 3.41 -26.48
C LEU A 537 -6.01 4.35 -27.04
N TYR A 538 -5.45 5.23 -26.21
CA TYR A 538 -4.33 6.09 -26.61
C TYR A 538 -3.06 5.25 -26.82
N ASP A 539 -2.74 4.36 -25.87
CA ASP A 539 -1.57 3.50 -25.95
C ASP A 539 -1.63 2.58 -27.17
N LEU A 540 -2.81 2.02 -27.44
CA LEU A 540 -3.06 1.26 -28.65
C LEU A 540 -2.78 2.08 -29.91
N ARG A 541 -3.33 3.28 -30.02
CA ARG A 541 -3.10 4.15 -31.18
C ARG A 541 -1.61 4.43 -31.37
N LYS A 542 -0.88 4.72 -30.29
CA LYS A 542 0.57 4.99 -30.30
C LYS A 542 1.38 3.78 -30.77
N ARG A 543 1.06 2.56 -30.31
CA ARG A 543 1.75 1.34 -30.76
C ARG A 543 1.42 0.99 -32.22
N LEU A 544 0.17 1.17 -32.64
CA LEU A 544 -0.25 0.98 -34.03
C LEU A 544 0.44 1.94 -35.00
N VAL A 545 0.82 3.15 -34.57
CA VAL A 545 1.61 4.08 -35.37
C VAL A 545 3.03 3.55 -35.61
N LYS A 546 3.61 2.87 -34.61
CA LYS A 546 4.98 2.34 -34.66
C LYS A 546 5.07 0.97 -35.36
N GLY A 547 4.00 0.17 -35.30
CA GLY A 547 3.92 -1.12 -35.99
C GLY A 547 3.83 -0.95 -37.50
N GLY A 548 4.56 -1.75 -38.28
CA GLY A 548 4.62 -1.70 -39.74
C GLY A 548 3.34 -2.15 -40.47
N LEU A 549 2.16 -1.83 -39.94
CA LEU A 549 0.84 -2.20 -40.46
C LEU A 549 0.52 -1.46 -41.77
N SER A 550 -0.28 -2.09 -42.63
CA SER A 550 -0.76 -1.46 -43.86
C SER A 550 -1.72 -0.29 -43.55
N ALA A 551 -1.75 0.71 -44.44
CA ALA A 551 -2.59 1.90 -44.27
C ALA A 551 -4.09 1.56 -44.14
N THR A 552 -4.56 0.52 -44.83
CA THR A 552 -5.96 0.08 -44.78
C THR A 552 -6.33 -0.52 -43.43
N VAL A 553 -5.48 -1.40 -42.89
CA VAL A 553 -5.69 -2.01 -41.56
C VAL A 553 -5.65 -0.93 -40.48
N ARG A 554 -4.67 -0.02 -40.56
CA ARG A 554 -4.55 1.11 -39.64
C ARG A 554 -5.79 2.00 -39.66
N GLN A 555 -6.30 2.35 -40.84
CA GLN A 555 -7.52 3.14 -40.96
C GLN A 555 -8.75 2.42 -40.39
N GLY A 556 -8.85 1.09 -40.56
CA GLY A 556 -9.89 0.28 -39.94
C GLY A 556 -9.85 0.33 -38.42
N LEU A 557 -8.68 0.08 -37.83
CA LEU A 557 -8.46 0.15 -36.38
C LEU A 557 -8.73 1.57 -35.83
N ASP A 558 -8.25 2.62 -36.50
CA ASP A 558 -8.51 4.02 -36.10
C ASP A 558 -10.01 4.35 -36.07
N ARG A 559 -10.83 3.75 -36.95
CA ARG A 559 -12.30 3.89 -36.91
C ARG A 559 -12.90 3.19 -35.70
N HIS A 560 -12.46 1.97 -35.39
CA HIS A 560 -12.92 1.23 -34.21
C HIS A 560 -12.53 1.93 -32.90
N ILE A 561 -11.29 2.44 -32.82
CA ILE A 561 -10.80 3.22 -31.68
C ILE A 561 -11.66 4.47 -31.50
N SER A 562 -11.85 5.28 -32.54
CA SER A 562 -12.69 6.49 -32.48
C SER A 562 -14.15 6.17 -32.09
N ALA A 563 -14.73 5.09 -32.61
CA ALA A 563 -16.09 4.67 -32.27
C ALA A 563 -16.23 4.18 -30.82
N THR A 564 -15.15 3.66 -30.23
CA THR A 564 -15.08 3.26 -28.81
C THR A 564 -14.93 4.50 -27.93
N GLN A 565 -14.07 5.46 -28.31
CA GLN A 565 -13.92 6.74 -27.61
C GLN A 565 -15.25 7.48 -27.44
N GLN A 566 -16.05 7.59 -28.51
CA GLN A 566 -17.37 8.22 -28.46
C GLN A 566 -18.33 7.52 -27.48
N LYS A 567 -18.20 6.20 -27.32
CA LYS A 567 -19.01 5.45 -26.33
C LYS A 567 -18.56 5.70 -24.91
N VAL A 568 -17.26 5.87 -24.67
CA VAL A 568 -16.73 6.23 -23.35
C VAL A 568 -17.22 7.60 -22.92
N GLU A 569 -17.14 8.59 -23.82
CA GLU A 569 -17.65 9.95 -23.56
C GLU A 569 -19.16 9.93 -23.27
N LEU A 570 -19.93 9.21 -24.09
CA LEU A 570 -21.37 9.07 -23.88
C LEU A 570 -21.72 8.33 -22.58
N ALA A 571 -20.93 7.31 -22.21
CA ALA A 571 -21.11 6.58 -20.95
C ALA A 571 -20.87 7.51 -19.76
N ARG A 572 -19.82 8.35 -19.81
CA ARG A 572 -19.48 9.29 -18.73
C ARG A 572 -20.61 10.29 -18.47
N ASP A 573 -21.14 10.91 -19.53
CA ASP A 573 -22.24 11.88 -19.41
C ASP A 573 -23.50 11.24 -18.78
N ARG A 574 -23.79 9.99 -19.14
CA ARG A 574 -24.98 9.26 -18.66
C ARG A 574 -24.80 8.67 -17.27
N LEU A 575 -23.57 8.30 -16.91
CA LEU A 575 -23.23 7.71 -15.62
C LEU A 575 -23.52 8.67 -14.46
N GLY A 576 -23.07 9.93 -14.58
CA GLY A 576 -23.32 10.95 -13.55
C GLY A 576 -24.82 11.21 -13.36
N LEU A 577 -25.60 11.21 -14.45
CA LEU A 577 -27.07 11.35 -14.37
C LEU A 577 -27.72 10.16 -13.65
N PHE A 578 -27.29 8.94 -13.92
CA PHE A 578 -27.83 7.74 -13.27
C PHE A 578 -27.58 7.77 -11.75
N PHE A 579 -26.34 8.05 -11.32
CA PHE A 579 -26.02 8.12 -9.89
C PHE A 579 -26.68 9.30 -9.18
N MET A 580 -26.89 10.43 -9.86
CA MET A 580 -27.68 11.54 -9.32
C MET A 580 -29.12 11.13 -9.03
N VAL A 581 -29.75 10.36 -9.92
CA VAL A 581 -31.12 9.84 -9.70
C VAL A 581 -31.14 8.82 -8.56
N LEU A 582 -30.16 7.91 -8.53
CA LEU A 582 -30.03 6.92 -7.45
C LEU A 582 -29.82 7.58 -6.09
N HIS A 583 -28.98 8.62 -6.03
CA HIS A 583 -28.78 9.44 -4.85
C HIS A 583 -30.09 10.08 -4.37
N GLY A 584 -30.86 10.68 -5.29
CA GLY A 584 -32.18 11.25 -4.97
C GLY A 584 -33.12 10.21 -4.36
N PHE A 585 -33.19 9.02 -4.97
CA PHE A 585 -34.00 7.90 -4.48
C PHE A 585 -33.62 7.45 -3.06
N ILE A 586 -32.32 7.34 -2.77
CA ILE A 586 -31.80 6.98 -1.44
C ILE A 586 -32.17 8.05 -0.41
N GLY A 587 -31.97 9.33 -0.75
CA GLY A 587 -32.27 10.47 0.12
C GLY A 587 -33.74 10.54 0.52
N ASP A 588 -34.65 10.36 -0.45
CA ASP A 588 -36.10 10.39 -0.21
C ASP A 588 -36.56 9.24 0.71
N ASN A 589 -35.86 8.10 0.68
CA ASN A 589 -36.20 6.89 1.45
C ASN A 589 -35.55 6.83 2.84
N HIS A 590 -34.67 7.76 3.20
CA HIS A 590 -33.98 7.76 4.50
C HIS A 590 -34.58 8.72 5.55
N GLY A 591 -35.68 9.42 5.23
CA GLY A 591 -36.48 10.11 6.24
C GLY A 591 -35.81 11.33 6.92
N GLY A 592 -34.88 12.01 6.24
CA GLY A 592 -34.45 13.37 6.61
C GLY A 592 -33.70 13.53 7.95
N GLN A 593 -33.25 12.45 8.60
CA GLN A 593 -32.30 12.58 9.70
C GLN A 593 -30.89 12.77 9.14
N ASN A 594 -30.29 13.93 9.41
CA ASN A 594 -28.85 14.16 9.29
C ASN A 594 -28.12 13.20 10.25
N SER A 595 -28.01 11.95 9.83
CA SER A 595 -27.16 10.98 10.47
C SER A 595 -25.73 11.31 10.06
N GLN A 596 -24.82 11.38 11.03
CA GLN A 596 -23.40 11.44 10.78
C GLN A 596 -22.88 10.20 10.03
N TYR A 597 -23.68 9.23 9.60
CA TYR A 597 -23.23 7.99 8.95
C TYR A 597 -23.79 7.88 7.53
N GLY A 598 -23.08 7.15 6.66
CA GLY A 598 -23.53 6.83 5.30
C GLY A 598 -24.92 6.19 5.29
N VAL A 599 -25.69 6.45 4.24
CA VAL A 599 -27.09 6.04 4.13
C VAL A 599 -27.17 4.77 3.30
N ARG A 600 -27.70 3.68 3.87
CA ARG A 600 -27.86 2.40 3.15
C ARG A 600 -29.32 1.95 3.13
N VAL A 601 -29.82 1.63 1.93
CA VAL A 601 -31.19 1.19 1.67
C VAL A 601 -31.19 -0.20 1.05
N ARG A 602 -31.99 -1.11 1.59
CA ARG A 602 -32.19 -2.44 1.01
C ARG A 602 -33.14 -2.34 -0.19
N LEU A 603 -32.69 -2.84 -1.35
CA LEU A 603 -33.50 -2.91 -2.56
C LEU A 603 -34.32 -4.20 -2.51
N ASP A 604 -35.41 -4.21 -1.75
CA ASP A 604 -36.38 -5.31 -1.72
C ASP A 604 -37.54 -5.08 -2.69
N ARG A 605 -38.50 -6.01 -2.73
CA ARG A 605 -39.68 -5.90 -3.61
C ARG A 605 -40.56 -4.68 -3.29
N LYS A 606 -40.61 -4.26 -2.02
CA LYS A 606 -41.41 -3.10 -1.59
C LYS A 606 -40.74 -1.80 -2.03
N MET A 607 -39.42 -1.74 -1.95
CA MET A 607 -38.61 -0.61 -2.39
C MET A 607 -38.73 -0.38 -3.90
N ARG A 608 -38.63 -1.45 -4.69
CA ARG A 608 -38.79 -1.40 -6.16
C ARG A 608 -40.22 -1.09 -6.63
N ALA A 609 -41.23 -1.27 -5.78
CA ALA A 609 -42.62 -0.96 -6.11
C ALA A 609 -42.98 0.53 -5.96
N GLN A 610 -42.06 1.36 -5.46
CA GLN A 610 -42.31 2.78 -5.28
C GLN A 610 -42.29 3.55 -6.60
N PRO A 611 -43.12 4.59 -6.79
CA PRO A 611 -43.09 5.39 -8.02
C PRO A 611 -41.74 6.05 -8.31
N ALA A 612 -40.98 6.40 -7.27
CA ALA A 612 -39.64 6.98 -7.43
C ALA A 612 -38.62 5.99 -8.02
N TRP A 613 -38.85 4.68 -7.90
CA TRP A 613 -37.99 3.65 -8.49
C TRP A 613 -38.03 3.66 -10.02
N GLU A 614 -39.16 4.04 -10.62
CA GLU A 614 -39.30 4.18 -12.08
C GLU A 614 -38.27 5.16 -12.66
N GLN A 615 -37.89 6.19 -11.89
CA GLN A 615 -36.83 7.12 -12.31
C GLN A 615 -35.45 6.47 -12.32
N VAL A 616 -35.16 5.58 -11.36
CA VAL A 616 -33.92 4.79 -11.31
C VAL A 616 -33.84 3.86 -12.50
N GLU A 617 -34.94 3.18 -12.85
CA GLU A 617 -35.04 2.32 -14.04
C GLU A 617 -34.84 3.12 -15.33
N ILE A 618 -35.51 4.28 -15.49
CA ILE A 618 -35.31 5.18 -16.63
C ILE A 618 -33.86 5.69 -16.72
N GLY A 619 -33.24 5.97 -15.57
CA GLY A 619 -31.83 6.33 -15.49
C GLY A 619 -30.93 5.21 -16.01
N TRP A 620 -31.17 3.99 -15.55
CA TRP A 620 -30.43 2.80 -15.99
C TRP A 620 -30.65 2.49 -17.48
N ASP A 621 -31.87 2.62 -18.00
CA ASP A 621 -32.20 2.40 -19.42
C ASP A 621 -31.42 3.32 -20.36
N LYS A 622 -30.88 4.44 -19.87
CA LYS A 622 -29.99 5.31 -20.64
C LYS A 622 -28.55 4.83 -20.65
N ILE A 623 -28.00 4.43 -19.50
CA ILE A 623 -26.57 4.07 -19.35
C ILE A 623 -26.29 2.58 -19.62
N GLY A 624 -27.18 1.68 -19.20
CA GLY A 624 -27.03 0.23 -19.33
C GLY A 624 -26.69 -0.21 -20.76
N PRO A 625 -27.48 0.17 -21.78
CA PRO A 625 -27.17 -0.15 -23.17
C PRO A 625 -25.81 0.42 -23.62
N THR A 626 -25.43 1.60 -23.14
CA THR A 626 -24.13 2.23 -23.49
C THR A 626 -22.96 1.46 -22.91
N LEU A 627 -23.05 0.98 -21.66
CA LEU A 627 -22.01 0.14 -21.04
C LEU A 627 -21.89 -1.21 -21.76
N TYR A 628 -23.02 -1.84 -22.09
CA TYR A 628 -23.03 -3.09 -22.86
C TYR A 628 -22.37 -2.91 -24.24
N GLU A 629 -22.77 -1.89 -24.99
CA GLU A 629 -22.19 -1.58 -26.29
C GLU A 629 -20.70 -1.21 -26.22
N LEU A 630 -20.27 -0.57 -25.14
CA LEU A 630 -18.86 -0.26 -24.88
C LEU A 630 -18.06 -1.55 -24.67
N GLY A 631 -18.53 -2.45 -23.82
CA GLY A 631 -17.89 -3.76 -23.58
C GLY A 631 -17.78 -4.58 -24.87
N GLU A 632 -18.84 -4.63 -25.68
CA GLU A 632 -18.84 -5.31 -26.98
C GLU A 632 -17.89 -4.67 -28.00
N ALA A 633 -17.82 -3.33 -28.03
CA ALA A 633 -16.88 -2.61 -28.89
C ALA A 633 -15.42 -2.92 -28.52
N MET A 634 -15.11 -2.97 -27.22
CA MET A 634 -13.78 -3.32 -26.73
C MET A 634 -13.43 -4.79 -27.02
N ASN A 635 -14.36 -5.72 -26.84
CA ASN A 635 -14.18 -7.12 -27.20
C ASN A 635 -13.96 -7.32 -28.70
N THR A 636 -14.68 -6.56 -29.53
CA THR A 636 -14.49 -6.58 -30.99
C THR A 636 -13.11 -6.07 -31.37
N LEU A 637 -12.68 -4.96 -30.77
CA LEU A 637 -11.34 -4.40 -30.96
C LEU A 637 -10.26 -5.39 -30.55
N ARG A 638 -10.43 -6.07 -29.41
CA ARG A 638 -9.50 -7.11 -28.93
C ARG A 638 -9.39 -8.27 -29.92
N LYS A 639 -10.51 -8.83 -30.37
CA LYS A 639 -10.52 -9.93 -31.35
C LYS A 639 -9.81 -9.54 -32.65
N GLY A 640 -10.10 -8.35 -33.18
CA GLY A 640 -9.45 -7.87 -34.41
C GLY A 640 -7.94 -7.63 -34.26
N LEU A 641 -7.47 -7.29 -33.06
CA LEU A 641 -6.04 -7.15 -32.76
C LEU A 641 -5.34 -8.50 -32.52
N ASP A 642 -6.03 -9.48 -31.93
CA ASP A 642 -5.52 -10.84 -31.71
C ASP A 642 -5.22 -11.55 -33.04
N GLU A 643 -6.07 -11.34 -34.04
CA GLU A 643 -5.83 -11.79 -35.42
C GLU A 643 -4.61 -11.12 -36.08
N LEU A 644 -4.26 -9.89 -35.66
CA LEU A 644 -3.13 -9.13 -36.18
C LEU A 644 -1.81 -9.40 -35.44
N ASP A 645 -1.86 -9.84 -34.17
CA ASP A 645 -0.68 -10.17 -33.36
C ASP A 645 0.16 -11.30 -33.98
N GLN A 646 -0.52 -12.24 -34.64
CA GLN A 646 0.11 -13.28 -35.47
C GLN A 646 0.97 -12.71 -36.64
N SER A 647 0.88 -11.41 -36.91
CA SER A 647 1.58 -10.70 -37.98
C SER A 647 2.80 -9.87 -37.53
N GLY A 648 3.19 -9.91 -36.25
CA GLY A 648 4.50 -9.42 -35.78
C GLY A 648 4.57 -7.96 -35.31
N VAL A 649 3.54 -7.45 -34.62
CA VAL A 649 3.61 -6.15 -33.91
C VAL A 649 4.27 -6.35 -32.54
N PRO A 650 5.43 -5.75 -32.24
CA PRO A 650 6.07 -5.91 -30.93
C PRO A 650 5.17 -5.41 -29.80
N ASP A 651 5.13 -6.17 -28.69
CA ASP A 651 4.43 -5.83 -27.45
C ASP A 651 2.91 -5.62 -27.58
N LEU A 652 2.23 -6.19 -28.58
CA LEU A 652 0.76 -6.05 -28.73
C LEU A 652 -0.03 -6.93 -27.75
N GLU A 653 0.51 -8.09 -27.36
CA GLU A 653 -0.08 -9.02 -26.38
C GLU A 653 -0.46 -8.34 -25.04
N GLU A 654 0.33 -7.37 -24.60
CA GLU A 654 0.10 -6.62 -23.36
C GLU A 654 -1.16 -5.76 -23.46
N LEU A 655 -1.30 -5.01 -24.56
CA LEU A 655 -2.49 -4.18 -24.78
C LEU A 655 -3.72 -5.03 -25.00
N LEU A 656 -3.60 -6.17 -25.67
CA LEU A 656 -4.69 -7.14 -25.83
C LEU A 656 -5.21 -7.63 -24.48
N SER A 657 -4.29 -7.87 -23.56
CA SER A 657 -4.59 -8.28 -22.20
C SER A 657 -5.29 -7.17 -21.40
N ASP A 658 -4.72 -5.96 -21.39
CA ASP A 658 -5.29 -4.84 -20.64
C ASP A 658 -6.67 -4.45 -21.21
N LEU A 659 -6.82 -4.43 -22.53
CA LEU A 659 -8.11 -4.23 -23.22
C LEU A 659 -9.13 -5.32 -22.86
N GLY A 660 -8.69 -6.58 -22.79
CA GLY A 660 -9.55 -7.70 -22.37
C GLY A 660 -10.02 -7.57 -20.92
N SER A 661 -9.13 -7.20 -20.01
CA SER A 661 -9.46 -6.99 -18.59
C SER A 661 -10.49 -5.88 -18.42
N LEU A 662 -10.27 -4.73 -19.06
CA LEU A 662 -11.19 -3.60 -19.00
C LEU A 662 -12.55 -3.93 -19.64
N ALA A 663 -12.56 -4.67 -20.77
CA ALA A 663 -13.81 -5.12 -21.41
C ALA A 663 -14.62 -6.05 -20.48
N THR A 664 -13.95 -6.98 -19.80
CA THR A 664 -14.58 -7.85 -18.79
C THR A 664 -15.16 -7.02 -17.64
N HIS A 665 -14.40 -6.08 -17.08
CA HIS A 665 -14.89 -5.24 -15.98
C HIS A 665 -16.09 -4.38 -16.38
N VAL A 666 -16.11 -3.80 -17.59
CA VAL A 666 -17.28 -3.05 -18.10
C VAL A 666 -18.50 -3.96 -18.17
N MET A 667 -18.33 -5.19 -18.69
CA MET A 667 -19.42 -6.15 -18.83
C MET A 667 -19.93 -6.68 -17.49
N GLU A 668 -19.04 -6.98 -16.54
CA GLU A 668 -19.41 -7.40 -15.17
C GLU A 668 -20.21 -6.31 -14.46
N ASN A 669 -19.75 -5.06 -14.53
CA ASN A 669 -20.49 -3.92 -13.98
C ASN A 669 -21.87 -3.77 -14.62
N TYR A 670 -21.96 -3.87 -15.95
CA TYR A 670 -23.24 -3.88 -16.64
C TYR A 670 -24.15 -5.00 -16.11
N MET A 671 -23.67 -6.25 -16.08
CA MET A 671 -24.48 -7.41 -15.68
C MET A 671 -25.00 -7.28 -14.25
N HIS A 672 -24.14 -6.96 -13.29
CA HIS A 672 -24.52 -6.91 -11.87
C HIS A 672 -25.42 -5.71 -11.54
N ILE A 673 -25.16 -4.54 -12.12
CA ILE A 673 -26.05 -3.38 -11.93
C ILE A 673 -27.39 -3.63 -12.63
N HIS A 674 -27.39 -4.21 -13.82
CA HIS A 674 -28.61 -4.56 -14.53
C HIS A 674 -29.47 -5.56 -13.73
N ALA A 675 -28.85 -6.59 -13.16
CA ALA A 675 -29.53 -7.53 -12.27
C ALA A 675 -30.09 -6.81 -11.04
N ALA A 676 -29.32 -5.92 -10.40
CA ALA A 676 -29.78 -5.19 -9.22
C ALA A 676 -31.02 -4.31 -9.50
N ILE A 677 -31.07 -3.69 -10.68
CA ILE A 677 -32.09 -2.69 -11.02
C ILE A 677 -33.30 -3.32 -11.69
N VAL A 678 -33.09 -4.09 -12.76
CA VAL A 678 -34.15 -4.52 -13.69
C VAL A 678 -34.53 -5.98 -13.52
N GLN A 679 -33.55 -6.87 -13.27
CA GLN A 679 -33.76 -8.31 -13.19
C GLN A 679 -33.13 -8.92 -11.93
N PRO A 680 -33.66 -8.62 -10.72
CA PRO A 680 -33.09 -9.13 -9.49
C PRO A 680 -33.21 -10.64 -9.42
N GLU A 681 -32.12 -11.31 -9.06
CA GLU A 681 -32.08 -12.74 -8.84
C GLU A 681 -32.85 -13.10 -7.57
N ASP A 682 -33.57 -14.24 -7.59
CA ASP A 682 -34.40 -14.69 -6.46
C ASP A 682 -33.60 -14.89 -5.16
N ASN A 683 -32.32 -15.25 -5.28
CA ASN A 683 -31.40 -15.46 -4.16
C ASN A 683 -30.45 -14.27 -3.92
N GLY A 684 -30.62 -13.17 -4.68
CA GLY A 684 -29.77 -11.98 -4.58
C GLY A 684 -30.20 -11.04 -3.45
N ILE A 685 -29.22 -10.50 -2.71
CA ILE A 685 -29.46 -9.43 -1.74
C ILE A 685 -28.82 -8.15 -2.27
N TYR A 686 -29.66 -7.15 -2.53
CA TYR A 686 -29.25 -5.90 -3.16
C TYR A 686 -29.37 -4.71 -2.20
N TRP A 687 -28.36 -3.85 -2.22
CA TRP A 687 -28.29 -2.64 -1.42
C TRP A 687 -27.89 -1.45 -2.31
N ALA A 688 -28.40 -0.27 -1.98
CA ALA A 688 -27.93 1.00 -2.51
C ALA A 688 -27.42 1.84 -1.34
N GLU A 689 -26.25 2.47 -1.49
CA GLU A 689 -25.56 3.17 -0.43
C GLU A 689 -25.08 4.55 -0.91
N LEU A 690 -25.14 5.52 0.01
CA LEU A 690 -24.59 6.86 -0.15
C LEU A 690 -23.53 7.06 0.93
N ASP A 691 -22.28 7.22 0.52
CA ASP A 691 -21.15 7.38 1.44
C ASP A 691 -20.98 8.86 1.84
N ARG A 692 -20.21 9.12 2.92
CA ARG A 692 -20.04 10.48 3.46
C ARG A 692 -19.44 11.49 2.47
N ASP A 693 -18.59 11.00 1.55
CA ASP A 693 -17.80 11.84 0.65
C ASP A 693 -18.48 12.10 -0.72
N GLY A 694 -19.71 11.58 -0.92
CA GLY A 694 -20.47 11.69 -2.17
C GLY A 694 -20.41 10.41 -2.99
#